data_AF-A0A956L2W8-F1
#
_entry.id   AF-A0A956L2W8-F1
#
_cell.length_a   1.000
_cell.length_b   1.000
_cell.length_c   1.000
_cell.angle_alpha   90.00
_cell.angle_beta   90.00
_cell.angle_gamma   90.00
#
_symmetry.space_group_name_H-M   'P 1'
#
loop_
_entity.id
_entity.type
_entity.pdbx_description
1 polymer ?
#
loop_
_entity_poly.entity_id
_entity_poly.type
_entity_poly.pdbx_seq_one_letter_code
_entity_poly.pdbx_strand_id
1 'polypeptide(L)'
;MREQAHALSLEHAKVGVPLHVLTGEAIDVARFFERYYEPQLAPKTKEVLRPGLRSVGTDKLPVQTGERIVLLVDQFQAAKSEHQLAAEAPAGVEDVERSRFVLSELTAALEFLFDDGVDDERDVQLARVQQVNDDTSTIDALAAALDDYAGLAESYASELDGLGDFDLALVDEARELARVLERPAHRIRVIQPPLGGAFGGKSEPFDLEFCAAKLALLTGRPVKILYTREEVFYSHRGRHPMRMKYRTGFTRDGRITAVDAKTVLDGGAYSSFGLVTTYYSGQLLCSPYAFGAYRFHSRRAYTNKPACGPKRGHGSVQPRFALEVQLDKAAVALGLDPIELRRRNDMGAGSTTVNEFRIGSNGFLECLARVEQQSGWKERRPALPYGQGLGVAGSTYISGTNYPIYPNEMPQAAVQVCLDRSGRARVFSGANDIGQGSNTMLAVIVGEELGLPLEDVRVLSADTDLCPVDLGAYSSRITLMVGNACLQAALELHKKVCGAVAKRWDVPARRVTLVQRRALDLEDPERHVPLAQAFGWAEEDHGLLGAVGSYNTPKDRHGDYRGGTIGASPAYSFTAHVAEVRVDEETGVVDVQTIWVAHDCGRALSRRIVEGQMEGSAYMGFGEAIMEQHGVDPGHRGVHPGPSLLDYRIPTFLDTPKLRALIVEAPDEQGPYGAKEAGEGPLHPSIPAIANAIYDAIGVRLDELPFTPERVLAALEAKRRRDEAERPLVAQAEE
;
A
#
# COMPACT_ATOMS: atom_id res chain seq x y z
N MET A 1 24.94 0.90 -54.21
CA MET A 1 25.83 0.06 -53.39
C MET A 1 25.15 -0.09 -52.04
N ARG A 2 24.19 -0.97 -51.73
CA ARG A 2 23.95 -2.40 -52.03
C ARG A 2 25.21 -3.27 -51.91
N GLU A 3 25.14 -4.17 -50.92
CA GLU A 3 26.00 -5.32 -50.60
C GLU A 3 27.33 -5.04 -49.90
N GLN A 4 27.33 -5.17 -48.56
CA GLN A 4 28.18 -6.08 -47.78
C GLN A 4 28.17 -5.70 -46.29
N ALA A 5 27.33 -6.39 -45.50
CA ALA A 5 27.56 -6.71 -44.08
C ALA A 5 26.49 -7.72 -43.61
N HIS A 6 26.42 -8.86 -44.28
CA HIS A 6 25.92 -10.08 -43.64
C HIS A 6 27.02 -10.58 -42.69
N ALA A 7 26.61 -10.92 -41.47
CA ALA A 7 27.27 -11.76 -40.45
C ALA A 7 27.37 -11.07 -39.08
N LEU A 8 26.24 -10.86 -38.44
CA LEU A 8 26.15 -11.05 -36.99
C LEU A 8 25.17 -12.22 -36.78
N SER A 9 25.74 -13.42 -36.72
CA SER A 9 25.04 -14.63 -36.27
C SER A 9 24.43 -14.36 -34.90
N LEU A 10 23.12 -14.57 -34.77
CA LEU A 10 22.35 -14.49 -33.54
C LEU A 10 22.73 -15.56 -32.48
N GLU A 11 23.76 -16.39 -32.74
CA GLU A 11 24.18 -17.51 -31.87
C GLU A 11 24.85 -17.11 -30.54
N HIS A 12 25.09 -15.82 -30.26
CA HIS A 12 25.71 -15.38 -29.00
C HIS A 12 24.83 -14.45 -28.14
N ALA A 13 23.58 -14.19 -28.51
CA ALA A 13 22.65 -13.47 -27.65
C ALA A 13 21.92 -14.44 -26.70
N LYS A 14 22.68 -15.06 -25.78
CA LYS A 14 22.09 -15.55 -24.52
C LYS A 14 21.70 -14.33 -23.68
N VAL A 15 20.60 -13.66 -24.05
CA VAL A 15 19.95 -12.71 -23.15
C VAL A 15 19.11 -13.56 -22.20
N GLY A 16 19.73 -13.98 -21.10
CA GLY A 16 19.08 -14.68 -19.99
C GLY A 16 18.27 -13.73 -19.12
N VAL A 17 17.38 -12.93 -19.72
CA VAL A 17 16.39 -12.14 -18.97
C VAL A 17 15.04 -12.42 -19.63
N PRO A 18 14.05 -12.96 -18.90
CA PRO A 18 12.75 -13.27 -19.47
C PRO A 18 12.08 -12.04 -20.09
N LEU A 19 11.50 -12.21 -21.29
CA LEU A 19 10.87 -11.17 -22.10
C LEU A 19 9.74 -10.41 -21.38
N HIS A 20 9.17 -11.00 -20.32
CA HIS A 20 8.15 -10.36 -19.48
C HIS A 20 8.71 -9.23 -18.59
N VAL A 21 10.02 -9.09 -18.42
CA VAL A 21 10.60 -7.98 -17.64
C VAL A 21 10.59 -6.65 -18.42
N LEU A 22 10.36 -6.69 -19.74
CA LEU A 22 10.73 -5.56 -20.61
C LEU A 22 9.54 -4.74 -21.17
N THR A 23 8.28 -5.16 -21.03
CA THR A 23 7.20 -4.56 -21.85
C THR A 23 6.54 -3.31 -21.25
N GLY A 24 6.73 -3.04 -19.95
CA GLY A 24 6.34 -1.77 -19.32
C GLY A 24 7.48 -0.75 -19.27
N GLU A 25 8.66 -1.19 -18.84
CA GLU A 25 9.81 -0.34 -18.48
C GLU A 25 10.49 0.32 -19.70
N ALA A 26 10.54 -0.37 -20.83
CA ALA A 26 11.23 0.14 -22.01
C ALA A 26 10.46 1.23 -22.78
N ILE A 27 9.15 1.44 -22.48
CA ILE A 27 8.38 2.57 -23.01
C ILE A 27 8.84 3.88 -22.35
N ASP A 28 9.07 3.86 -21.04
CA ASP A 28 9.51 5.02 -20.27
C ASP A 28 10.97 5.37 -20.58
N VAL A 29 11.81 4.36 -20.82
CA VAL A 29 13.17 4.55 -21.36
C VAL A 29 13.12 5.14 -22.77
N ALA A 30 12.26 4.63 -23.66
CA ALA A 30 12.14 5.15 -25.03
C ALA A 30 11.65 6.60 -25.08
N ARG A 31 10.64 6.95 -24.27
CA ARG A 31 10.11 8.32 -24.13
C ARG A 31 11.11 9.26 -23.45
N PHE A 32 11.88 8.77 -22.48
CA PHE A 32 13.01 9.49 -21.90
C PHE A 32 14.04 9.86 -22.98
N PHE A 33 14.42 8.91 -23.84
CA PHE A 33 15.30 9.21 -24.96
C PHE A 33 14.63 10.20 -25.92
N GLU A 34 13.39 9.98 -26.37
CA GLU A 34 12.71 10.88 -27.30
C GLU A 34 12.58 12.34 -26.79
N ARG A 35 12.40 12.54 -25.47
CA ARG A 35 12.21 13.86 -24.85
C ARG A 35 13.51 14.58 -24.49
N TYR A 36 14.54 13.85 -24.07
CA TYR A 36 15.82 14.43 -23.62
C TYR A 36 16.94 14.31 -24.65
N TYR A 37 16.65 13.64 -25.77
CA TYR A 37 17.50 13.53 -26.93
C TYR A 37 17.14 14.54 -28.02
N GLU A 38 17.74 15.72 -27.94
CA GLU A 38 17.74 16.68 -29.05
C GLU A 38 19.06 16.58 -29.83
N PRO A 39 19.10 15.83 -30.94
CA PRO A 39 20.27 15.79 -31.79
C PRO A 39 20.46 17.15 -32.47
N GLN A 40 21.67 17.70 -32.41
CA GLN A 40 21.98 18.91 -33.15
C GLN A 40 22.19 18.53 -34.63
N LEU A 41 21.29 18.96 -35.52
CA LEU A 41 21.33 18.57 -36.93
C LEU A 41 22.04 19.61 -37.80
N ALA A 42 22.70 19.17 -38.86
CA ALA A 42 23.29 20.05 -39.86
C ALA A 42 22.19 20.82 -40.61
N PRO A 43 22.28 22.16 -40.77
CA PRO A 43 21.18 23.00 -41.28
C PRO A 43 20.66 22.63 -42.67
N LYS A 44 21.46 21.94 -43.49
CA LYS A 44 21.13 21.60 -44.89
C LYS A 44 21.02 20.11 -45.17
N THR A 45 21.85 19.27 -44.54
CA THR A 45 21.88 17.82 -44.80
C THR A 45 21.03 17.02 -43.83
N LYS A 46 20.56 17.63 -42.72
CA LYS A 46 19.86 16.97 -41.61
C LYS A 46 20.66 15.83 -40.95
N GLU A 47 21.94 15.67 -41.28
CA GLU A 47 22.83 14.73 -40.58
C GLU A 47 23.02 15.14 -39.12
N VAL A 48 23.09 14.15 -38.24
CA VAL A 48 23.30 14.35 -36.80
C VAL A 48 24.73 14.82 -36.56
N LEU A 49 24.89 16.09 -36.18
CA LEU A 49 26.21 16.66 -35.84
C LEU A 49 26.59 16.35 -34.39
N ARG A 50 25.62 16.14 -33.47
CA ARG A 50 25.82 15.74 -32.07
C ARG A 50 24.64 14.94 -31.50
N PRO A 51 24.87 13.84 -30.76
CA PRO A 51 23.84 13.13 -29.99
C PRO A 51 23.60 13.86 -28.66
N GLY A 52 22.39 14.37 -28.45
CA GLY A 52 22.05 15.18 -27.29
C GLY A 52 21.64 14.32 -26.10
N LEU A 53 22.46 14.23 -25.07
CA LEU A 53 21.98 14.03 -23.70
C LEU A 53 22.53 15.26 -22.97
N ARG A 54 21.67 16.12 -22.40
CA ARG A 54 22.14 17.30 -21.67
C ARG A 54 22.84 16.85 -20.38
N SER A 55 24.17 16.73 -20.42
CA SER A 55 24.99 16.66 -19.21
C SER A 55 24.95 18.01 -18.48
N VAL A 56 24.77 17.98 -17.17
CA VAL A 56 25.12 19.12 -16.32
C VAL A 56 26.66 19.16 -16.27
N GLY A 57 27.27 19.83 -17.23
CA GLY A 57 28.73 19.91 -17.42
C GLY A 57 29.13 19.81 -18.88
N THR A 58 30.25 20.41 -19.26
CA THR A 58 30.69 20.61 -20.66
C THR A 58 31.19 19.34 -21.38
N ASP A 59 31.26 18.20 -20.70
CA ASP A 59 31.88 16.99 -21.24
C ASP A 59 30.88 15.98 -21.80
N LYS A 60 30.97 15.81 -23.12
CA LYS A 60 30.11 15.04 -24.02
C LYS A 60 30.20 13.53 -23.75
N LEU A 61 29.07 12.82 -23.89
CA LEU A 61 29.05 11.36 -23.98
C LEU A 61 29.58 10.90 -25.35
N PRO A 62 30.30 9.76 -25.43
CA PRO A 62 30.74 9.18 -26.71
C PRO A 62 29.55 8.83 -27.62
N VAL A 63 29.64 9.20 -28.88
CA VAL A 63 28.58 9.05 -29.91
C VAL A 63 28.03 7.61 -29.97
N GLN A 64 28.92 6.62 -29.90
CA GLN A 64 28.58 5.20 -29.97
C GLN A 64 27.72 4.69 -28.81
N THR A 65 27.74 5.38 -27.65
CA THR A 65 26.95 4.97 -26.48
C THR A 65 25.51 5.47 -26.61
N GLY A 66 25.33 6.72 -27.08
CA GLY A 66 24.00 7.25 -27.41
C GLY A 66 23.34 6.47 -28.55
N GLU A 67 24.10 6.16 -29.60
CA GLU A 67 23.62 5.37 -30.74
C GLU A 67 23.21 3.95 -30.35
N ARG A 68 23.96 3.27 -29.47
CA ARG A 68 23.58 1.92 -28.99
C ARG A 68 22.30 1.92 -28.16
N ILE A 69 22.09 2.95 -27.34
CA ILE A 69 20.89 3.03 -26.52
C ILE A 69 19.67 3.40 -27.38
N VAL A 70 19.82 4.34 -28.31
CA VAL A 70 18.76 4.68 -29.29
C VAL A 70 18.44 3.47 -30.18
N LEU A 71 19.44 2.70 -30.63
CA LEU A 71 19.22 1.49 -31.43
C LEU A 71 18.48 0.40 -30.64
N LEU A 72 18.82 0.20 -29.36
CA LEU A 72 18.10 -0.72 -28.46
C LEU A 72 16.65 -0.29 -28.25
N VAL A 73 16.43 1.02 -28.09
CA VAL A 73 15.10 1.63 -27.97
C VAL A 73 14.30 1.49 -29.27
N ASP A 74 14.89 1.77 -30.43
CA ASP A 74 14.23 1.67 -31.74
C ASP A 74 13.92 0.22 -32.11
N GLN A 75 14.84 -0.73 -31.83
CA GLN A 75 14.59 -2.16 -32.03
C GLN A 75 13.46 -2.66 -31.12
N PHE A 76 13.40 -2.16 -29.88
CA PHE A 76 12.33 -2.47 -28.95
C PHE A 76 10.99 -1.84 -29.36
N GLN A 77 10.97 -0.58 -29.78
CA GLN A 77 9.78 0.13 -30.28
C GLN A 77 9.29 -0.47 -31.60
N ALA A 78 10.18 -0.92 -32.48
CA ALA A 78 9.81 -1.61 -33.72
C ALA A 78 9.19 -2.98 -33.44
N ALA A 79 9.76 -3.78 -32.54
CA ALA A 79 9.20 -5.07 -32.13
C ALA A 79 7.83 -4.90 -31.44
N LYS A 80 7.69 -3.86 -30.61
CA LYS A 80 6.41 -3.51 -29.97
C LYS A 80 5.39 -2.96 -30.97
N SER A 81 5.80 -2.11 -31.91
CA SER A 81 4.91 -1.56 -32.94
C SER A 81 4.48 -2.66 -33.91
N GLU A 82 5.34 -3.60 -34.30
CA GLU A 82 4.92 -4.80 -35.04
C GLU A 82 3.90 -5.62 -34.25
N HIS A 83 4.08 -5.81 -32.95
CA HIS A 83 3.14 -6.56 -32.11
C HIS A 83 1.81 -5.81 -31.85
N GLN A 84 1.86 -4.49 -31.65
CA GLN A 84 0.68 -3.64 -31.41
C GLN A 84 -0.06 -3.24 -32.69
N LEU A 85 0.61 -3.19 -33.85
CA LEU A 85 0.02 -2.90 -35.16
C LEU A 85 -0.40 -4.18 -35.90
N ALA A 86 0.08 -5.36 -35.51
CA ALA A 86 -0.52 -6.63 -35.91
C ALA A 86 -1.90 -6.87 -35.26
N ALA A 87 -2.24 -6.12 -34.21
CA ALA A 87 -3.56 -6.13 -33.58
C ALA A 87 -4.46 -5.04 -34.20
N GLU A 88 -4.88 -5.23 -35.46
CA GLU A 88 -6.17 -4.70 -35.88
C GLU A 88 -7.26 -5.61 -35.30
N ALA A 89 -8.22 -5.06 -34.56
CA ALA A 89 -9.38 -5.82 -34.11
C ALA A 89 -10.45 -5.88 -35.23
N PRO A 90 -10.78 -7.06 -35.80
CA PRO A 90 -12.02 -7.24 -36.51
C PRO A 90 -13.12 -7.66 -35.52
N ALA A 91 -14.33 -7.16 -35.73
CA ALA A 91 -15.48 -7.54 -34.92
C ALA A 91 -15.75 -9.06 -35.03
N GLY A 92 -15.79 -9.74 -33.86
CA GLY A 92 -16.25 -11.13 -33.74
C GLY A 92 -15.19 -12.19 -33.42
N VAL A 93 -13.93 -11.84 -33.17
CA VAL A 93 -12.82 -12.80 -32.93
C VAL A 93 -12.15 -12.66 -31.53
N GLU A 94 -12.65 -11.77 -30.66
CA GLU A 94 -12.05 -11.44 -29.35
C GLU A 94 -11.88 -12.64 -28.40
N ASP A 95 -12.85 -13.56 -28.36
CA ASP A 95 -12.83 -14.64 -27.37
C ASP A 95 -11.94 -15.82 -27.80
N VAL A 96 -11.77 -16.06 -29.11
CA VAL A 96 -10.89 -17.15 -29.62
C VAL A 96 -9.42 -16.81 -29.35
N GLU A 97 -8.98 -15.61 -29.74
CA GLU A 97 -7.55 -15.24 -29.62
C GLU A 97 -7.14 -15.00 -28.17
N ARG A 98 -8.03 -14.39 -27.36
CA ARG A 98 -7.80 -14.25 -25.92
C ARG A 98 -7.76 -15.60 -25.22
N SER A 99 -8.64 -16.53 -25.60
CA SER A 99 -8.63 -17.89 -25.04
C SER A 99 -7.40 -18.68 -25.51
N ARG A 100 -6.90 -18.46 -26.74
CA ARG A 100 -5.62 -19.03 -27.20
C ARG A 100 -4.44 -18.50 -26.40
N PHE A 101 -4.42 -17.20 -26.09
CA PHE A 101 -3.38 -16.62 -25.24
C PHE A 101 -3.43 -17.19 -23.82
N VAL A 102 -4.62 -17.31 -23.22
CA VAL A 102 -4.76 -17.94 -21.89
C VAL A 102 -4.37 -19.41 -21.93
N LEU A 103 -4.73 -20.13 -23.00
CA LEU A 103 -4.34 -21.53 -23.21
C LEU A 103 -2.82 -21.64 -23.35
N SER A 104 -2.16 -20.77 -24.12
CA SER A 104 -0.70 -20.79 -24.25
C SER A 104 0.03 -20.49 -22.94
N GLU A 105 -0.49 -19.59 -22.11
CA GLU A 105 0.09 -19.30 -20.80
C GLU A 105 -0.08 -20.49 -19.83
N LEU A 106 -1.25 -21.15 -19.86
CA LEU A 106 -1.49 -22.38 -19.10
C LEU A 106 -0.61 -23.54 -19.59
N THR A 107 -0.47 -23.71 -20.90
CA THR A 107 0.42 -24.71 -21.49
C THR A 107 1.85 -24.48 -21.08
N ALA A 108 2.37 -23.25 -21.20
CA ALA A 108 3.74 -22.93 -20.79
C ALA A 108 3.97 -23.13 -19.28
N ALA A 109 2.98 -22.83 -18.45
CA ALA A 109 3.05 -23.09 -17.01
C ALA A 109 3.10 -24.59 -16.70
N LEU A 110 2.26 -25.41 -17.34
CA LEU A 110 2.28 -26.86 -17.17
C LEU A 110 3.53 -27.49 -17.78
N GLU A 111 4.02 -27.04 -18.93
CA GLU A 111 5.30 -27.48 -19.50
C GLU A 111 6.44 -27.24 -18.52
N PHE A 112 6.52 -26.06 -17.92
CA PHE A 112 7.51 -25.76 -16.89
C PHE A 112 7.43 -26.67 -15.65
N LEU A 113 6.24 -27.13 -15.30
CA LEU A 113 5.99 -28.00 -14.15
C LEU A 113 6.30 -29.48 -14.40
N PHE A 114 6.00 -29.93 -15.62
CA PHE A 114 6.03 -31.33 -15.99
C PHE A 114 7.38 -31.69 -16.63
N ASP A 115 8.05 -30.73 -17.30
CA ASP A 115 9.43 -30.87 -17.77
C ASP A 115 10.43 -30.62 -16.63
N ASP A 116 10.47 -31.53 -15.66
CA ASP A 116 11.43 -31.51 -14.56
C ASP A 116 12.79 -32.17 -14.92
N GLY A 117 12.97 -32.50 -16.20
CA GLY A 117 14.14 -33.17 -16.74
C GLY A 117 14.16 -34.69 -16.53
N VAL A 118 13.06 -35.29 -16.04
CA VAL A 118 12.89 -36.73 -15.88
C VAL A 118 11.67 -37.21 -16.69
N ASP A 119 11.92 -37.93 -17.78
CA ASP A 119 10.85 -38.51 -18.63
C ASP A 119 10.01 -39.53 -17.83
N ASP A 120 8.82 -39.11 -17.38
CA ASP A 120 7.92 -39.90 -16.55
C ASP A 120 6.44 -39.83 -16.99
N GLU A 121 5.54 -40.42 -16.19
CA GLU A 121 4.11 -40.46 -16.53
C GLU A 121 3.46 -39.07 -16.67
N ARG A 122 4.04 -38.03 -16.05
CA ARG A 122 3.59 -36.65 -16.13
C ARG A 122 3.82 -36.10 -17.53
N ASP A 123 5.01 -36.29 -18.11
CA ASP A 123 5.30 -35.89 -19.51
C ASP A 123 4.34 -36.54 -20.49
N VAL A 124 4.04 -37.83 -20.29
CA VAL A 124 3.10 -38.57 -21.12
C VAL A 124 1.67 -38.02 -20.99
N GLN A 125 1.26 -37.58 -19.81
CA GLN A 125 -0.07 -36.99 -19.59
C GLN A 125 -0.17 -35.58 -20.20
N LEU A 126 0.85 -34.75 -20.02
CA LEU A 126 0.91 -33.42 -20.63
C LEU A 126 0.92 -33.52 -22.17
N ALA A 127 1.75 -34.41 -22.73
CA ALA A 127 1.81 -34.63 -24.17
C ALA A 127 0.48 -35.12 -24.75
N ARG A 128 -0.28 -35.95 -24.02
CA ARG A 128 -1.63 -36.37 -24.42
C ARG A 128 -2.60 -35.19 -24.47
N VAL A 129 -2.61 -34.34 -23.45
CA VAL A 129 -3.47 -33.15 -23.41
C VAL A 129 -3.05 -32.14 -24.49
N GLN A 130 -1.76 -32.01 -24.79
CA GLN A 130 -1.27 -31.19 -25.91
C GLN A 130 -1.73 -31.74 -27.26
N GLN A 131 -1.55 -33.04 -27.51
CA GLN A 131 -1.89 -33.68 -28.79
C GLN A 131 -3.40 -33.70 -29.08
N VAL A 132 -4.25 -33.79 -28.06
CA VAL A 132 -5.72 -33.68 -28.20
C VAL A 132 -6.14 -32.27 -28.63
N ASN A 133 -5.34 -31.27 -28.29
CA ASN A 133 -5.68 -29.85 -28.45
C ASN A 133 -4.98 -29.17 -29.65
N ASP A 134 -4.51 -29.94 -30.63
CA ASP A 134 -3.89 -29.39 -31.85
C ASP A 134 -4.87 -28.61 -32.76
N ASP A 135 -6.20 -28.70 -32.53
CA ASP A 135 -7.22 -27.94 -33.27
C ASP A 135 -8.00 -26.95 -32.38
N THR A 136 -7.36 -25.85 -32.00
CA THR A 136 -7.95 -24.75 -31.21
C THR A 136 -8.57 -23.66 -32.10
N SER A 137 -9.18 -24.05 -33.22
CA SER A 137 -9.66 -23.11 -34.24
C SER A 137 -10.94 -22.35 -33.86
N THR A 138 -11.70 -22.83 -32.87
CA THR A 138 -13.00 -22.25 -32.43
C THR A 138 -13.07 -22.04 -30.91
N ILE A 139 -13.98 -21.17 -30.43
CA ILE A 139 -14.19 -20.91 -28.98
C ILE A 139 -14.58 -22.17 -28.22
N ASP A 140 -15.44 -23.01 -28.78
CA ASP A 140 -15.88 -24.24 -28.10
C ASP A 140 -14.73 -25.25 -28.00
N ALA A 141 -13.89 -25.35 -29.04
CA ALA A 141 -12.68 -26.15 -28.99
C ALA A 141 -11.64 -25.61 -27.99
N LEU A 142 -11.54 -24.28 -27.87
CA LEU A 142 -10.68 -23.61 -26.89
C LEU A 142 -11.18 -23.76 -25.46
N ALA A 143 -12.49 -23.69 -25.25
CA ALA A 143 -13.10 -23.91 -23.95
C ALA A 143 -12.90 -25.36 -23.50
N ALA A 144 -13.09 -26.33 -24.40
CA ALA A 144 -12.79 -27.74 -24.13
C ALA A 144 -11.29 -27.96 -23.83
N ALA A 145 -10.40 -27.35 -24.60
CA ALA A 145 -8.96 -27.39 -24.34
C ALA A 145 -8.62 -26.79 -22.97
N LEU A 146 -9.16 -25.60 -22.66
CA LEU A 146 -8.95 -24.94 -21.37
C LEU A 146 -9.50 -25.77 -20.20
N ASP A 147 -10.64 -26.43 -20.36
CA ASP A 147 -11.21 -27.32 -19.33
C ASP A 147 -10.35 -28.58 -19.12
N ASP A 148 -9.79 -29.17 -20.18
CA ASP A 148 -8.88 -30.32 -20.08
C ASP A 148 -7.55 -29.92 -19.43
N TYR A 149 -7.00 -28.74 -19.78
CA TYR A 149 -5.82 -28.17 -19.12
C TYR A 149 -6.09 -27.81 -17.65
N ALA A 150 -7.28 -27.26 -17.35
CA ALA A 150 -7.70 -26.95 -15.99
C ALA A 150 -7.92 -28.23 -15.16
N GLY A 151 -8.50 -29.27 -15.74
CA GLY A 151 -8.68 -30.57 -15.09
C GLY A 151 -7.35 -31.27 -14.81
N LEU A 152 -6.38 -31.16 -15.73
CA LEU A 152 -5.01 -31.62 -15.49
C LEU A 152 -4.37 -30.82 -14.35
N ALA A 153 -4.42 -29.49 -14.40
CA ALA A 153 -3.92 -28.63 -13.32
C ALA A 153 -4.58 -28.94 -11.96
N GLU A 154 -5.88 -29.21 -11.93
CA GLU A 154 -6.61 -29.54 -10.71
C GLU A 154 -6.20 -30.92 -10.15
N SER A 155 -5.90 -31.90 -11.01
CA SER A 155 -5.42 -33.23 -10.58
C SER A 155 -4.03 -33.20 -9.93
N TYR A 156 -3.23 -32.16 -10.23
CA TYR A 156 -1.94 -31.89 -9.60
C TYR A 156 -1.99 -30.67 -8.65
N ALA A 157 -3.19 -30.23 -8.24
CA ALA A 157 -3.37 -29.01 -7.45
C ALA A 157 -2.57 -28.99 -6.14
N SER A 158 -2.33 -30.14 -5.50
CA SER A 158 -1.52 -30.25 -4.29
C SER A 158 -0.02 -30.02 -4.54
N GLU A 159 0.47 -30.32 -5.74
CA GLU A 159 1.86 -30.08 -6.17
C GLU A 159 2.01 -28.67 -6.77
N LEU A 160 0.96 -28.16 -7.42
CA LEU A 160 0.81 -26.72 -7.73
C LEU A 160 0.73 -25.87 -6.44
N ASP A 161 0.24 -26.42 -5.34
CA ASP A 161 0.32 -25.82 -4.00
C ASP A 161 1.77 -25.77 -3.48
N GLY A 162 2.64 -26.68 -3.97
CA GLY A 162 4.07 -26.72 -3.75
C GLY A 162 4.88 -25.74 -4.61
N LEU A 163 4.29 -25.20 -5.69
CA LEU A 163 4.81 -24.01 -6.42
C LEU A 163 4.58 -22.69 -5.67
N GLY A 164 4.39 -22.77 -4.35
CA GLY A 164 4.45 -21.64 -3.43
C GLY A 164 5.79 -20.89 -3.39
N ASP A 165 6.76 -21.25 -4.24
CA ASP A 165 7.99 -20.48 -4.50
C ASP A 165 7.83 -19.46 -5.64
N PHE A 166 6.63 -18.89 -5.80
CA PHE A 166 6.55 -17.51 -6.29
C PHE A 166 7.25 -16.62 -5.26
N ASP A 167 8.54 -16.38 -5.48
CA ASP A 167 9.36 -15.47 -4.68
C ASP A 167 8.71 -14.08 -4.73
N LEU A 168 7.94 -13.76 -3.69
CA LEU A 168 7.40 -12.44 -3.37
C LEU A 168 8.56 -11.50 -2.99
N ALA A 169 9.59 -11.42 -3.82
CA ALA A 169 10.79 -10.65 -3.55
C ALA A 169 10.77 -9.33 -4.32
N LEU A 170 10.17 -8.30 -3.72
CA LEU A 170 10.28 -6.93 -4.23
C LEU A 170 10.26 -5.86 -3.09
N VAL A 171 11.06 -5.97 -2.02
CA VAL A 171 11.25 -4.86 -1.04
C VAL A 171 12.66 -4.79 -0.41
N ASP A 172 13.71 -5.01 -1.20
CA ASP A 172 15.07 -4.66 -0.82
C ASP A 172 15.78 -4.23 -2.08
N GLU A 173 15.74 -2.92 -2.34
CA GLU A 173 16.30 -2.30 -3.54
C GLU A 173 17.77 -2.69 -3.73
N ALA A 174 18.55 -2.83 -2.65
CA ALA A 174 19.95 -3.23 -2.74
C ALA A 174 20.09 -4.70 -3.15
N ARG A 175 19.26 -5.61 -2.60
CA ARG A 175 19.19 -7.01 -3.01
C ARG A 175 18.76 -7.16 -4.47
N GLU A 176 17.75 -6.41 -4.90
CA GLU A 176 17.25 -6.49 -6.27
C GLU A 176 18.24 -5.90 -7.27
N LEU A 177 18.86 -4.76 -6.96
CA LEU A 177 19.95 -4.21 -7.76
C LEU A 177 21.13 -5.19 -7.85
N ALA A 178 21.47 -5.88 -6.76
CA ALA A 178 22.52 -6.90 -6.75
C ALA A 178 22.19 -8.05 -7.71
N ARG A 179 20.95 -8.55 -7.65
CA ARG A 179 20.44 -9.61 -8.52
C ARG A 179 20.44 -9.19 -9.99
N VAL A 180 19.77 -8.08 -10.31
CA VAL A 180 19.58 -7.60 -11.69
C VAL A 180 20.89 -7.14 -12.34
N LEU A 181 21.79 -6.51 -11.58
CA LEU A 181 23.08 -6.06 -12.10
C LEU A 181 24.16 -7.16 -12.07
N GLU A 182 23.84 -8.34 -11.53
CA GLU A 182 24.77 -9.45 -11.32
C GLU A 182 26.02 -9.00 -10.54
N ARG A 183 25.79 -8.26 -9.45
CA ARG A 183 26.84 -7.73 -8.58
C ARG A 183 26.71 -8.28 -7.16
N PRO A 184 27.82 -8.54 -6.45
CA PRO A 184 27.73 -8.87 -5.04
C PRO A 184 27.05 -7.74 -4.24
N ALA A 185 26.12 -8.08 -3.35
CA ALA A 185 25.36 -7.09 -2.58
C ALA A 185 26.26 -6.09 -1.80
N HIS A 186 27.38 -6.55 -1.25
CA HIS A 186 28.35 -5.68 -0.54
C HIS A 186 29.06 -4.64 -1.43
N ARG A 187 28.84 -4.66 -2.75
CA ARG A 187 29.32 -3.65 -3.71
C ARG A 187 28.26 -2.59 -4.01
N ILE A 188 27.07 -2.71 -3.44
CA ILE A 188 25.93 -1.82 -3.66
C ILE A 188 25.58 -1.17 -2.33
N ARG A 189 25.50 0.16 -2.36
CA ARG A 189 24.99 0.96 -1.25
C ARG A 189 23.79 1.74 -1.75
N VAL A 190 22.66 1.57 -1.08
CA VAL A 190 21.44 2.33 -1.34
C VAL A 190 21.25 3.32 -0.20
N ILE A 191 20.96 4.56 -0.55
CA ILE A 191 20.72 5.65 0.39
C ILE A 191 19.39 6.30 0.01
N GLN A 192 18.43 6.29 0.92
CA GLN A 192 17.19 7.04 0.74
C GLN A 192 17.36 8.47 1.29
N PRO A 193 17.40 9.51 0.44
CA PRO A 193 17.34 10.89 0.91
C PRO A 193 15.93 11.23 1.44
N PRO A 194 15.72 12.42 2.03
CA PRO A 194 14.37 12.87 2.38
C PRO A 194 13.38 12.67 1.23
N LEU A 195 12.26 11.97 1.49
CA LEU A 195 11.31 11.56 0.48
C LEU A 195 10.01 12.38 0.59
N GLY A 196 9.58 12.98 -0.53
CA GLY A 196 8.34 13.75 -0.62
C GLY A 196 7.09 12.89 -0.72
N GLY A 197 6.87 11.98 0.23
CA GLY A 197 5.75 11.05 0.25
C GLY A 197 5.87 9.88 -0.74
N ALA A 198 5.07 8.84 -0.45
CA ALA A 198 4.98 7.62 -1.25
C ALA A 198 3.58 6.99 -1.18
N PHE A 199 3.04 6.84 0.04
CA PHE A 199 1.68 6.32 0.29
C PHE A 199 1.43 4.92 -0.28
N GLY A 200 2.46 4.07 -0.31
CA GLY A 200 2.46 2.74 -0.92
C GLY A 200 2.99 2.72 -2.36
N GLY A 201 2.88 3.83 -3.08
CA GLY A 201 3.25 3.89 -4.50
C GLY A 201 4.70 3.52 -4.79
N LYS A 202 5.61 3.70 -3.81
CA LYS A 202 7.06 3.41 -3.88
C LYS A 202 7.50 2.24 -2.99
N SER A 203 6.62 1.28 -2.73
CA SER A 203 6.95 0.12 -1.88
C SER A 203 7.68 -1.00 -2.63
N GLU A 204 7.85 -0.90 -3.94
CA GLU A 204 8.73 -1.78 -4.73
C GLU A 204 9.72 -0.93 -5.55
N PRO A 205 10.87 -1.51 -5.96
CA PRO A 205 11.78 -0.88 -6.90
C PRO A 205 11.09 -0.58 -8.24
N PHE A 206 11.46 0.53 -8.89
CA PHE A 206 11.03 0.86 -10.25
C PHE A 206 12.13 0.57 -11.26
N ASP A 207 11.72 0.56 -12.53
CA ASP A 207 12.58 0.53 -13.69
C ASP A 207 13.69 1.59 -13.66
N LEU A 208 13.36 2.77 -13.13
CA LEU A 208 14.28 3.91 -13.09
C LEU A 208 15.54 3.62 -12.28
N GLU A 209 15.43 2.97 -11.12
CA GLU A 209 16.59 2.68 -10.27
C GLU A 209 17.54 1.67 -10.96
N PHE A 210 16.99 0.62 -11.59
CA PHE A 210 17.78 -0.36 -12.35
C PHE A 210 18.45 0.28 -13.57
N CYS A 211 17.71 1.10 -14.32
CA CYS A 211 18.20 1.80 -15.50
C CYS A 211 19.31 2.79 -15.14
N ALA A 212 19.13 3.58 -14.09
CA ALA A 212 20.14 4.54 -13.62
C ALA A 212 21.44 3.82 -13.20
N ALA A 213 21.33 2.74 -12.43
CA ALA A 213 22.48 1.97 -11.98
C ALA A 213 23.22 1.29 -13.14
N LYS A 214 22.50 0.66 -14.08
CA LYS A 214 23.09 0.01 -15.25
C LYS A 214 23.81 1.01 -16.16
N LEU A 215 23.20 2.18 -16.41
CA LEU A 215 23.82 3.24 -17.21
C LEU A 215 25.06 3.82 -16.53
N ALA A 216 25.05 3.97 -15.21
CA ALA A 216 26.22 4.42 -14.46
C ALA A 216 27.39 3.42 -14.60
N LEU A 217 27.10 2.11 -14.56
CA LEU A 217 28.11 1.06 -14.79
C LEU A 217 28.68 1.08 -16.21
N LEU A 218 27.83 1.25 -17.23
CA LEU A 218 28.25 1.26 -18.63
C LEU A 218 29.05 2.51 -18.99
N THR A 219 28.70 3.65 -18.42
CA THR A 219 29.33 4.94 -18.74
C THR A 219 30.52 5.27 -17.84
N GLY A 220 30.63 4.64 -16.67
CA GLY A 220 31.62 4.99 -15.65
C GLY A 220 31.41 6.37 -15.03
N ARG A 221 30.21 6.97 -15.16
CA ARG A 221 29.87 8.31 -14.67
C ARG A 221 28.59 8.26 -13.82
N PRO A 222 28.39 9.18 -12.86
CA PRO A 222 27.12 9.31 -12.16
C PRO A 222 25.98 9.61 -13.13
N VAL A 223 24.86 8.88 -13.00
CA VAL A 223 23.64 9.04 -13.81
C VAL A 223 22.49 9.46 -12.91
N LYS A 224 21.67 10.39 -13.39
CA LYS A 224 20.43 10.82 -12.75
C LYS A 224 19.29 10.72 -13.75
N ILE A 225 18.25 9.99 -13.41
CA ILE A 225 17.01 9.89 -14.17
C ILE A 225 15.88 10.50 -13.33
N LEU A 226 14.95 11.19 -13.98
CA LEU A 226 13.78 11.78 -13.34
C LEU A 226 12.55 11.48 -14.19
N TYR A 227 11.47 11.04 -13.55
CA TYR A 227 10.17 11.02 -14.20
C TYR A 227 9.56 12.41 -14.25
N THR A 228 8.91 12.69 -15.36
CA THR A 228 7.90 13.72 -15.49
C THR A 228 6.60 13.28 -14.79
N ARG A 229 5.67 14.23 -14.54
CA ARG A 229 4.40 13.90 -13.88
C ARG A 229 3.58 12.88 -14.68
N GLU A 230 3.61 12.98 -16.00
CA GLU A 230 2.95 12.03 -16.88
C GLU A 230 3.50 10.61 -16.70
N GLU A 231 4.82 10.45 -16.75
CA GLU A 231 5.48 9.14 -16.54
C GLU A 231 5.14 8.59 -15.16
N VAL A 232 5.07 9.42 -14.12
CA VAL A 232 4.61 8.97 -12.79
C VAL A 232 3.22 8.31 -12.85
N PHE A 233 2.27 8.78 -13.66
CA PHE A 233 0.95 8.12 -13.78
C PHE A 233 1.02 6.71 -14.39
N TYR A 234 2.03 6.44 -15.23
CA TYR A 234 2.22 5.15 -15.88
C TYR A 234 3.11 4.20 -15.06
N SER A 235 4.12 4.72 -14.36
CA SER A 235 5.09 3.89 -13.66
C SER A 235 4.73 3.68 -12.18
N HIS A 236 4.15 4.68 -11.48
CA HIS A 236 3.77 4.50 -10.08
C HIS A 236 2.62 3.51 -9.88
N ARG A 237 2.63 2.86 -8.71
CA ARG A 237 1.57 1.93 -8.34
C ARG A 237 0.36 2.68 -7.80
N GLY A 238 -0.77 2.47 -8.46
CA GLY A 238 -2.07 2.95 -8.05
C GLY A 238 -2.86 1.96 -7.19
N ARG A 239 -3.96 2.43 -6.61
CA ARG A 239 -4.95 1.56 -5.96
C ARG A 239 -5.66 0.73 -7.02
N HIS A 240 -5.84 -0.56 -6.77
CA HIS A 240 -6.58 -1.46 -7.66
C HIS A 240 -8.05 -1.02 -7.82
N PRO A 241 -8.57 -0.84 -9.04
CA PRO A 241 -10.01 -0.77 -9.28
C PRO A 241 -10.67 -2.08 -8.86
N MET A 242 -11.80 -2.02 -8.15
CA MET A 242 -12.50 -3.20 -7.65
C MET A 242 -13.97 -3.20 -8.03
N ARG A 243 -14.47 -4.32 -8.52
CA ARG A 243 -15.91 -4.62 -8.60
C ARG A 243 -16.28 -5.56 -7.47
N MET A 244 -17.27 -5.17 -6.68
CA MET A 244 -17.62 -5.87 -5.44
C MET A 244 -19.09 -6.26 -5.43
N LYS A 245 -19.38 -7.48 -4.98
CA LYS A 245 -20.74 -7.97 -4.74
C LYS A 245 -20.82 -8.58 -3.34
N TYR A 246 -21.56 -7.90 -2.47
CA TYR A 246 -21.64 -8.22 -1.05
C TYR A 246 -23.07 -8.62 -0.70
N ARG A 247 -23.21 -9.65 0.12
CA ARG A 247 -24.47 -10.03 0.76
C ARG A 247 -24.23 -10.18 2.25
N THR A 248 -24.95 -9.40 3.04
CA THR A 248 -24.84 -9.42 4.50
C THR A 248 -26.19 -9.76 5.12
N GLY A 249 -26.20 -10.72 6.04
CA GLY A 249 -27.38 -11.11 6.79
C GLY A 249 -27.42 -10.43 8.16
N PHE A 250 -28.61 -10.02 8.60
CA PHE A 250 -28.82 -9.40 9.91
C PHE A 250 -29.97 -10.06 10.65
N THR A 251 -29.86 -10.13 11.98
CA THR A 251 -31.00 -10.42 12.86
C THR A 251 -31.93 -9.20 12.97
N ARG A 252 -33.13 -9.39 13.53
CA ARG A 252 -34.08 -8.28 13.77
C ARG A 252 -33.54 -7.22 14.73
N ASP A 253 -32.69 -7.61 15.68
CA ASP A 253 -32.01 -6.70 16.61
C ASP A 253 -30.72 -6.09 16.02
N GLY A 254 -30.39 -6.38 14.76
CA GLY A 254 -29.30 -5.72 14.03
C GLY A 254 -27.93 -6.39 14.18
N ARG A 255 -27.83 -7.62 14.68
CA ARG A 255 -26.57 -8.37 14.71
C ARG A 255 -26.26 -8.99 13.35
N ILE A 256 -25.01 -8.92 12.93
CA ILE A 256 -24.52 -9.53 11.69
C ILE A 256 -24.49 -11.05 11.87
N THR A 257 -25.19 -11.77 10.99
CA THR A 257 -25.24 -13.24 11.01
C THR A 257 -24.25 -13.85 10.03
N ALA A 258 -24.15 -13.28 8.83
CA ALA A 258 -23.24 -13.77 7.79
C ALA A 258 -22.81 -12.65 6.84
N VAL A 259 -21.59 -12.75 6.31
CA VAL A 259 -21.07 -11.90 5.23
C VAL A 259 -20.55 -12.80 4.10
N ASP A 260 -21.04 -12.57 2.89
CA ASP A 260 -20.60 -13.22 1.66
C ASP A 260 -20.06 -12.15 0.71
N ALA A 261 -18.73 -12.05 0.64
CA ALA A 261 -18.00 -11.01 -0.06
C ALA A 261 -17.33 -11.57 -1.33
N LYS A 262 -17.70 -11.00 -2.48
CA LYS A 262 -17.06 -11.28 -3.77
C LYS A 262 -16.39 -10.03 -4.31
N THR A 263 -15.11 -10.13 -4.65
CA THR A 263 -14.31 -8.99 -5.15
C THR A 263 -13.55 -9.38 -6.41
N VAL A 264 -13.65 -8.57 -7.46
CA VAL A 264 -12.81 -8.68 -8.66
C VAL A 264 -11.91 -7.45 -8.72
N LEU A 265 -10.60 -7.65 -8.77
CA LEU A 265 -9.59 -6.59 -8.82
C LEU A 265 -9.01 -6.50 -10.24
N ASP A 266 -8.90 -5.28 -10.75
CA ASP A 266 -8.06 -4.98 -11.90
C ASP A 266 -6.62 -4.72 -11.43
N GLY A 267 -5.69 -5.59 -11.82
CA GLY A 267 -4.30 -5.57 -11.37
C GLY A 267 -3.34 -4.79 -12.26
N GLY A 268 -3.77 -4.39 -13.46
CA GLY A 268 -2.85 -3.92 -14.50
C GLY A 268 -2.01 -5.05 -15.09
N ALA A 269 -0.94 -4.69 -15.79
CA ALA A 269 -0.17 -5.60 -16.64
C ALA A 269 0.76 -6.56 -15.87
N TYR A 270 1.15 -6.20 -14.63
CA TYR A 270 2.15 -6.95 -13.85
C TYR A 270 1.66 -7.28 -12.46
N SER A 271 2.28 -8.30 -11.84
CA SER A 271 1.82 -8.81 -10.55
C SER A 271 1.93 -7.75 -9.44
N SER A 272 3.09 -7.11 -9.29
CA SER A 272 3.38 -6.20 -8.16
C SER A 272 2.89 -6.84 -6.84
N PHE A 273 2.28 -6.07 -5.95
CA PHE A 273 1.62 -6.54 -4.73
C PHE A 273 0.22 -7.10 -4.95
N GLY A 274 -0.11 -7.52 -6.17
CA GLY A 274 -1.43 -7.97 -6.57
C GLY A 274 -1.98 -9.11 -5.72
N LEU A 275 -1.15 -10.12 -5.44
CA LEU A 275 -1.53 -11.26 -4.60
C LEU A 275 -1.92 -10.82 -3.18
N VAL A 276 -1.06 -10.02 -2.54
CA VAL A 276 -1.30 -9.49 -1.18
C VAL A 276 -2.55 -8.61 -1.15
N THR A 277 -2.72 -7.75 -2.16
CA THR A 277 -3.91 -6.89 -2.30
C THR A 277 -5.19 -7.73 -2.39
N THR A 278 -5.13 -8.85 -3.12
CA THR A 278 -6.25 -9.79 -3.29
C THR A 278 -6.65 -10.37 -1.94
N TYR A 279 -5.71 -10.86 -1.14
CA TYR A 279 -5.99 -11.37 0.21
C TYR A 279 -6.51 -10.28 1.16
N TYR A 280 -5.86 -9.12 1.22
CA TYR A 280 -6.30 -8.02 2.07
C TYR A 280 -7.73 -7.56 1.78
N SER A 281 -8.20 -7.76 0.54
CA SER A 281 -9.56 -7.38 0.16
C SER A 281 -10.68 -8.16 0.85
N GLY A 282 -10.35 -9.27 1.52
CA GLY A 282 -11.27 -10.03 2.37
C GLY A 282 -10.78 -10.19 3.80
N GLN A 283 -9.48 -10.49 4.00
CA GLN A 283 -8.94 -10.80 5.32
C GLN A 283 -9.11 -9.64 6.31
N LEU A 284 -8.95 -8.38 5.86
CA LEU A 284 -9.09 -7.18 6.71
C LEU A 284 -10.55 -6.71 6.88
N LEU A 285 -11.52 -7.47 6.37
CA LEU A 285 -12.93 -7.13 6.51
C LEU A 285 -13.51 -7.55 7.86
N CYS A 286 -12.92 -8.57 8.49
CA CYS A 286 -13.48 -9.35 9.61
C CYS A 286 -13.46 -8.68 11.00
N SER A 287 -13.07 -7.41 11.07
CA SER A 287 -13.05 -6.54 12.25
C SER A 287 -13.44 -5.13 11.80
N PRO A 288 -13.97 -4.21 12.65
CA PRO A 288 -14.22 -4.35 14.08
C PRO A 288 -15.51 -5.09 14.44
N TYR A 289 -16.25 -5.59 13.45
CA TYR A 289 -17.55 -6.20 13.68
C TYR A 289 -17.49 -7.71 13.81
N ALA A 290 -18.21 -8.24 14.79
CA ALA A 290 -18.38 -9.67 14.96
C ALA A 290 -19.26 -10.27 13.83
N PHE A 291 -18.69 -11.17 13.04
CA PHE A 291 -19.42 -11.92 12.02
C PHE A 291 -19.74 -13.32 12.53
N GLY A 292 -20.98 -13.79 12.33
CA GLY A 292 -21.35 -15.17 12.65
C GLY A 292 -20.75 -16.18 11.66
N ALA A 293 -20.91 -15.94 10.35
CA ALA A 293 -20.30 -16.72 9.28
C ALA A 293 -19.68 -15.80 8.23
N TYR A 294 -18.57 -16.23 7.63
CA TYR A 294 -17.89 -15.45 6.60
C TYR A 294 -17.49 -16.30 5.41
N ARG A 295 -17.81 -15.81 4.22
CA ARG A 295 -17.31 -16.35 2.96
C ARG A 295 -16.69 -15.23 2.15
N PHE A 296 -15.49 -15.49 1.65
CA PHE A 296 -14.74 -14.59 0.80
C PHE A 296 -14.32 -15.29 -0.47
N HIS A 297 -14.52 -14.62 -1.61
CA HIS A 297 -14.02 -15.08 -2.89
C HIS A 297 -13.50 -13.88 -3.68
N SER A 298 -12.23 -13.94 -4.07
CA SER A 298 -11.59 -12.87 -4.82
C SER A 298 -10.91 -13.38 -6.08
N ARG A 299 -10.92 -12.54 -7.11
CA ARG A 299 -10.21 -12.77 -8.38
C ARG A 299 -9.45 -11.52 -8.73
N ARG A 300 -8.19 -11.68 -9.11
CA ARG A 300 -7.38 -10.61 -9.69
C ARG A 300 -7.19 -10.88 -11.17
N ALA A 301 -7.52 -9.90 -12.00
CA ALA A 301 -7.34 -9.96 -13.44
C ALA A 301 -6.12 -9.14 -13.86
N TYR A 302 -5.32 -9.68 -14.78
CA TYR A 302 -4.37 -8.91 -15.56
C TYR A 302 -5.10 -8.10 -16.63
N THR A 303 -4.64 -6.87 -16.85
CA THR A 303 -5.17 -5.98 -17.90
C THR A 303 -4.03 -5.20 -18.55
N ASN A 304 -4.23 -4.69 -19.76
CA ASN A 304 -3.22 -3.87 -20.46
C ASN A 304 -3.12 -2.43 -19.93
N LYS A 305 -3.19 -2.25 -18.61
CA LYS A 305 -3.08 -0.95 -17.91
C LYS A 305 -1.82 -0.93 -17.05
N PRO A 306 -1.34 0.24 -16.60
CA PRO A 306 -0.29 0.31 -15.59
C PRO A 306 -0.53 -0.59 -14.39
N ALA A 307 0.54 -1.21 -13.92
CA ALA A 307 0.47 -2.14 -12.80
C ALA A 307 -0.06 -1.42 -11.55
N CYS A 308 -1.09 -2.00 -10.94
CA CYS A 308 -1.58 -1.55 -9.65
C CYS A 308 -0.74 -2.17 -8.53
N GLY A 309 -0.75 -1.54 -7.36
CA GLY A 309 0.00 -2.03 -6.20
C GLY A 309 -0.55 -1.46 -4.89
N PRO A 310 0.31 -1.25 -3.88
CA PRO A 310 -0.12 -0.70 -2.62
C PRO A 310 -0.42 0.79 -2.76
N LYS A 311 -1.60 1.20 -2.29
CA LYS A 311 -1.94 2.59 -1.94
C LYS A 311 -2.48 2.55 -0.51
N ARG A 312 -2.17 3.58 0.29
CA ARG A 312 -2.58 3.77 1.71
C ARG A 312 -3.92 3.08 2.04
N GLY A 313 -3.92 2.17 3.02
CA GLY A 313 -5.03 1.24 3.27
C GLY A 313 -5.05 0.08 2.28
N HIS A 314 -3.90 -0.58 2.13
CA HIS A 314 -3.60 -1.54 1.07
C HIS A 314 -4.67 -2.65 0.97
N GLY A 315 -5.43 -2.63 -0.13
CA GLY A 315 -6.42 -3.67 -0.48
C GLY A 315 -7.73 -3.64 0.30
N SER A 316 -7.83 -2.91 1.41
CA SER A 316 -8.98 -2.97 2.34
C SER A 316 -9.93 -1.77 2.31
N VAL A 317 -9.55 -0.67 1.66
CA VAL A 317 -10.38 0.56 1.59
C VAL A 317 -11.70 0.32 0.85
N GLN A 318 -11.64 -0.23 -0.36
CA GLN A 318 -12.82 -0.47 -1.19
C GLN A 318 -13.76 -1.53 -0.56
N PRO A 319 -13.25 -2.67 -0.06
CA PRO A 319 -14.05 -3.63 0.71
C PRO A 319 -14.74 -3.01 1.92
N ARG A 320 -14.04 -2.13 2.65
CA ARG A 320 -14.62 -1.44 3.80
C ARG A 320 -15.77 -0.54 3.38
N PHE A 321 -15.63 0.20 2.28
CA PHE A 321 -16.71 1.01 1.71
C PHE A 321 -17.96 0.16 1.46
N ALA A 322 -17.82 -0.99 0.78
CA ALA A 322 -18.95 -1.88 0.49
C ALA A 322 -19.65 -2.38 1.76
N LEU A 323 -18.90 -2.81 2.78
CA LEU A 323 -19.47 -3.29 4.04
C LEU A 323 -20.16 -2.19 4.85
N GLU A 324 -19.53 -1.02 5.00
CA GLU A 324 -20.10 0.08 5.78
C GLU A 324 -21.40 0.62 5.18
N VAL A 325 -21.53 0.62 3.85
CA VAL A 325 -22.78 0.94 3.16
C VAL A 325 -23.83 -0.15 3.39
N GLN A 326 -23.46 -1.44 3.47
CA GLN A 326 -24.39 -2.51 3.83
C GLN A 326 -24.91 -2.37 5.27
N LEU A 327 -24.04 -1.99 6.21
CA LEU A 327 -24.45 -1.70 7.59
C LEU A 327 -25.44 -0.55 7.63
N ASP A 328 -25.19 0.53 6.90
CA ASP A 328 -26.11 1.66 6.87
C ASP A 328 -27.45 1.32 6.22
N LYS A 329 -27.45 0.53 5.14
CA LYS A 329 -28.67 -0.03 4.53
C LYS A 329 -29.47 -0.87 5.54
N ALA A 330 -28.79 -1.67 6.35
CA ALA A 330 -29.44 -2.48 7.38
C ALA A 330 -30.00 -1.63 8.53
N ALA A 331 -29.29 -0.59 8.97
CA ALA A 331 -29.77 0.35 9.98
C ALA A 331 -31.10 0.98 9.53
N VAL A 332 -31.17 1.45 8.29
CA VAL A 332 -32.41 1.99 7.71
C VAL A 332 -33.52 0.94 7.64
N ALA A 333 -33.23 -0.23 7.09
CA ALA A 333 -34.23 -1.29 6.91
C ALA A 333 -34.81 -1.81 8.25
N LEU A 334 -34.01 -1.77 9.32
CA LEU A 334 -34.40 -2.19 10.66
C LEU A 334 -34.93 -1.05 11.54
N GLY A 335 -34.90 0.20 11.07
CA GLY A 335 -35.25 1.38 11.87
C GLY A 335 -34.34 1.60 13.07
N LEU A 336 -33.05 1.24 12.94
CA LEU A 336 -32.04 1.41 13.98
C LEU A 336 -31.18 2.63 13.71
N ASP A 337 -30.68 3.26 14.78
CA ASP A 337 -29.65 4.29 14.65
C ASP A 337 -28.36 3.67 14.08
N PRO A 338 -27.74 4.27 13.03
CA PRO A 338 -26.52 3.75 12.41
C PRO A 338 -25.30 3.61 13.34
N ILE A 339 -25.16 4.46 14.35
CA ILE A 339 -24.08 4.33 15.35
C ILE A 339 -24.42 3.17 16.28
N GLU A 340 -25.67 3.07 16.73
CA GLU A 340 -26.12 1.97 17.58
C GLU A 340 -25.99 0.59 16.91
N LEU A 341 -26.29 0.47 15.62
CA LEU A 341 -26.06 -0.77 14.87
C LEU A 341 -24.58 -1.21 14.94
N ARG A 342 -23.64 -0.25 14.82
CA ARG A 342 -22.20 -0.53 14.89
C ARG A 342 -21.78 -0.93 16.30
N ARG A 343 -22.33 -0.28 17.34
CA ARG A 343 -22.10 -0.66 18.75
C ARG A 343 -22.55 -2.10 19.05
N ARG A 344 -23.72 -2.50 18.55
CA ARG A 344 -24.24 -3.86 18.74
C ARG A 344 -23.40 -4.96 18.11
N ASN A 345 -22.57 -4.60 17.14
CA ASN A 345 -21.72 -5.52 16.41
C ASN A 345 -20.24 -5.39 16.79
N ASP A 346 -19.86 -4.52 17.73
CA ASP A 346 -18.46 -4.44 18.19
C ASP A 346 -18.00 -5.80 18.72
N MET A 347 -16.80 -6.20 18.32
CA MET A 347 -16.21 -7.47 18.74
C MET A 347 -15.52 -7.41 20.11
N GLY A 348 -15.13 -6.21 20.57
CA GLY A 348 -14.43 -6.01 21.82
C GLY A 348 -12.94 -6.41 21.81
N ALA A 349 -12.24 -6.06 22.88
CA ALA A 349 -10.83 -6.42 23.11
C ALA A 349 -10.70 -7.88 23.59
N GLY A 350 -9.54 -8.50 23.34
CA GLY A 350 -9.30 -9.92 23.63
C GLY A 350 -10.07 -10.90 22.75
N SER A 351 -10.73 -10.42 21.69
CA SER A 351 -11.55 -11.21 20.80
C SER A 351 -10.72 -11.89 19.70
N THR A 352 -11.33 -12.86 19.02
CA THR A 352 -10.77 -13.50 17.83
C THR A 352 -11.76 -13.33 16.68
N THR A 353 -11.29 -12.84 15.54
CA THR A 353 -12.13 -12.68 14.35
C THR A 353 -12.56 -14.04 13.79
N VAL A 354 -13.57 -14.06 12.92
CA VAL A 354 -14.01 -15.28 12.20
C VAL A 354 -12.91 -15.91 11.34
N ASN A 355 -11.90 -15.13 10.96
CA ASN A 355 -10.71 -15.57 10.23
C ASN A 355 -9.48 -15.69 11.16
N GLU A 356 -9.70 -15.86 12.47
CA GLU A 356 -8.73 -16.26 13.48
C GLU A 356 -7.62 -15.23 13.80
N PHE A 357 -7.85 -13.94 13.49
CA PHE A 357 -6.99 -12.85 13.96
C PHE A 357 -7.29 -12.53 15.42
N ARG A 358 -6.23 -12.39 16.22
CA ARG A 358 -6.35 -12.05 17.64
C ARG A 358 -6.31 -10.54 17.85
N ILE A 359 -7.35 -10.01 18.47
CA ILE A 359 -7.48 -8.59 18.79
C ILE A 359 -7.06 -8.38 20.25
N GLY A 360 -5.87 -7.79 20.46
CA GLY A 360 -5.35 -7.48 21.80
C GLY A 360 -6.15 -6.37 22.47
N SER A 361 -5.91 -5.12 22.08
CA SER A 361 -6.71 -3.95 22.48
C SER A 361 -7.72 -3.52 21.43
N ASN A 362 -8.80 -2.83 21.84
CA ASN A 362 -9.83 -2.31 20.94
C ASN A 362 -10.49 -1.03 21.53
N GLY A 363 -10.25 0.12 20.90
CA GLY A 363 -10.86 1.41 21.23
C GLY A 363 -12.07 1.81 20.37
N PHE A 364 -12.65 0.91 19.58
CA PHE A 364 -13.68 1.23 18.59
C PHE A 364 -14.95 1.87 19.18
N LEU A 365 -15.44 1.38 20.31
CA LEU A 365 -16.61 1.98 20.98
C LEU A 365 -16.33 3.40 21.47
N GLU A 366 -15.10 3.66 21.94
CA GLU A 366 -14.69 5.02 22.30
C GLU A 366 -14.61 5.90 21.04
N CYS A 367 -14.06 5.39 19.93
CA CYS A 367 -14.07 6.12 18.66
C CYS A 367 -15.50 6.53 18.25
N LEU A 368 -16.47 5.60 18.30
CA LEU A 368 -17.88 5.89 18.01
C LEU A 368 -18.47 6.94 18.96
N ALA A 369 -18.19 6.83 20.25
CA ALA A 369 -18.68 7.80 21.24
C ALA A 369 -18.10 9.21 21.01
N ARG A 370 -16.82 9.30 20.64
CA ARG A 370 -16.14 10.58 20.41
C ARG A 370 -16.67 11.28 19.17
N VAL A 371 -16.88 10.56 18.06
CA VAL A 371 -17.50 11.17 16.87
C VAL A 371 -18.96 11.53 17.10
N GLU A 372 -19.75 10.68 17.78
CA GLU A 372 -21.16 10.94 18.10
C GLU A 372 -21.31 12.24 18.90
N GLN A 373 -20.48 12.40 19.93
CA GLN A 373 -20.48 13.59 20.79
C GLN A 373 -20.03 14.84 20.03
N GLN A 374 -18.89 14.77 19.33
CA GLN A 374 -18.27 15.94 18.72
C GLN A 374 -19.01 16.44 17.48
N SER A 375 -19.73 15.56 16.78
CA SER A 375 -20.58 15.95 15.66
C SER A 375 -21.95 16.48 16.09
N GLY A 376 -22.35 16.29 17.37
CA GLY A 376 -23.72 16.55 17.84
C GLY A 376 -24.75 15.62 17.19
N TRP A 377 -24.38 14.35 16.97
CA TRP A 377 -25.16 13.41 16.15
C TRP A 377 -26.63 13.31 16.56
N LYS A 378 -26.90 13.14 17.87
CA LYS A 378 -28.24 12.88 18.39
C LYS A 378 -29.17 14.08 18.22
N GLU A 379 -28.66 15.28 18.43
CA GLU A 379 -29.44 16.51 18.34
C GLU A 379 -29.59 16.97 16.89
N ARG A 380 -28.52 16.86 16.08
CA ARG A 380 -28.48 17.45 14.74
C ARG A 380 -29.09 16.56 13.68
N ARG A 381 -28.74 15.27 13.63
CA ARG A 381 -29.15 14.37 12.54
C ARG A 381 -30.67 14.37 12.27
N PRO A 382 -31.57 14.24 13.26
CA PRO A 382 -33.01 14.26 13.00
C PRO A 382 -33.56 15.65 12.66
N ALA A 383 -32.79 16.72 12.90
CA ALA A 383 -33.19 18.11 12.69
C ALA A 383 -32.62 18.72 11.40
N LEU A 384 -31.77 18.00 10.66
CA LEU A 384 -31.19 18.52 9.42
C LEU A 384 -32.27 18.62 8.33
N PRO A 385 -32.29 19.73 7.58
CA PRO A 385 -33.19 19.86 6.45
C PRO A 385 -32.75 18.93 5.31
N TYR A 386 -33.69 18.62 4.42
CA TYR A 386 -33.39 17.94 3.16
C TYR A 386 -32.24 18.65 2.41
N GLY A 387 -31.35 17.87 1.81
CA GLY A 387 -30.11 18.36 1.19
C GLY A 387 -28.94 18.51 2.17
N GLN A 388 -29.11 18.22 3.45
CA GLN A 388 -28.02 18.14 4.44
C GLN A 388 -28.09 16.81 5.19
N GLY A 389 -26.94 16.19 5.45
CA GLY A 389 -26.91 14.87 6.07
C GLY A 389 -25.66 14.59 6.90
N LEU A 390 -25.82 13.66 7.85
CA LEU A 390 -24.74 13.08 8.64
C LEU A 390 -24.63 11.58 8.38
N GLY A 391 -23.41 11.14 8.08
CA GLY A 391 -23.10 9.72 7.86
C GLY A 391 -22.01 9.24 8.78
N VAL A 392 -22.14 8.01 9.27
CA VAL A 392 -21.12 7.35 10.10
C VAL A 392 -20.51 6.17 9.36
N ALA A 393 -19.23 5.92 9.61
CA ALA A 393 -18.58 4.67 9.28
C ALA A 393 -17.51 4.28 10.30
N GLY A 394 -17.21 2.97 10.39
CA GLY A 394 -16.17 2.41 11.25
C GLY A 394 -15.18 1.53 10.49
N SER A 395 -13.98 1.34 11.03
CA SER A 395 -12.97 0.44 10.46
C SER A 395 -11.95 -0.04 11.51
N THR A 396 -11.12 -0.98 11.06
CA THR A 396 -9.88 -1.40 11.71
C THR A 396 -8.75 -1.40 10.69
N TYR A 397 -7.49 -1.37 11.13
CA TYR A 397 -6.35 -1.65 10.28
C TYR A 397 -5.17 -2.27 11.06
N ILE A 398 -4.24 -2.90 10.34
CA ILE A 398 -3.08 -3.59 10.91
C ILE A 398 -1.98 -2.62 11.35
N SER A 399 -1.29 -2.94 12.45
CA SER A 399 -0.05 -2.28 12.87
C SER A 399 1.16 -3.13 12.50
N GLY A 400 1.38 -3.29 11.20
CA GLY A 400 2.40 -4.18 10.64
C GLY A 400 1.89 -5.60 10.39
N THR A 401 2.20 -6.15 9.22
CA THR A 401 1.91 -7.55 8.89
C THR A 401 2.77 -8.48 9.75
N ASN A 402 2.18 -9.54 10.30
CA ASN A 402 2.88 -10.57 11.03
C ASN A 402 3.84 -11.36 10.13
N TYR A 403 3.43 -11.60 8.88
CA TYR A 403 4.26 -12.30 7.93
C TYR A 403 5.21 -11.33 7.23
N PRO A 404 6.55 -11.50 7.37
CA PRO A 404 7.49 -10.64 6.69
C PRO A 404 7.49 -10.92 5.20
N ILE A 405 7.77 -9.89 4.40
CA ILE A 405 7.86 -10.01 2.95
C ILE A 405 8.93 -11.02 2.53
N TYR A 406 10.01 -11.12 3.29
CA TYR A 406 11.04 -12.13 3.14
C TYR A 406 10.90 -13.16 4.26
N PRO A 407 10.33 -14.35 3.98
CA PRO A 407 10.16 -15.39 5.00
C PRO A 407 11.54 -15.93 5.39
N ASN A 408 11.97 -15.61 6.61
CA ASN A 408 13.19 -16.14 7.20
C ASN A 408 13.14 -15.94 8.73
N GLU A 409 14.14 -16.47 9.43
CA GLU A 409 14.25 -16.36 10.89
C GLU A 409 14.99 -15.10 11.37
N MET A 410 15.39 -14.20 10.45
CA MET A 410 16.04 -12.94 10.83
C MET A 410 15.03 -11.97 11.45
N PRO A 411 15.50 -11.02 12.28
CA PRO A 411 14.62 -9.99 12.82
C PRO A 411 13.91 -9.17 11.74
N GLN A 412 12.62 -8.90 11.93
CA GLN A 412 11.85 -8.04 11.02
C GLN A 412 12.24 -6.57 11.13
N ALA A 413 12.69 -6.13 12.31
CA ALA A 413 13.23 -4.79 12.53
C ALA A 413 14.45 -4.85 13.44
N ALA A 414 15.40 -3.95 13.21
CA ALA A 414 16.57 -3.77 14.05
C ALA A 414 16.96 -2.29 14.16
N VAL A 415 17.45 -1.89 15.32
CA VAL A 415 17.92 -0.54 15.62
C VAL A 415 19.21 -0.64 16.42
N GLN A 416 20.16 0.25 16.13
CA GLN A 416 21.34 0.45 16.95
C GLN A 416 21.32 1.85 17.57
N VAL A 417 21.64 1.93 18.86
CA VAL A 417 21.79 3.20 19.58
C VAL A 417 23.21 3.28 20.15
N CYS A 418 23.85 4.44 19.98
CA CYS A 418 25.18 4.72 20.49
C CYS A 418 25.15 6.00 21.33
N LEU A 419 25.78 5.97 22.51
CA LEU A 419 25.98 7.15 23.35
C LEU A 419 27.36 7.74 23.11
N ASP A 420 27.45 9.06 23.22
CA ASP A 420 28.69 9.82 23.07
C ASP A 420 29.05 10.54 24.38
N ARG A 421 30.36 10.74 24.61
CA ARG A 421 30.90 11.43 25.80
C ARG A 421 30.40 12.86 25.99
N SER A 422 29.86 13.49 24.93
CA SER A 422 29.20 14.79 25.04
C SER A 422 27.83 14.76 25.73
N GLY A 423 27.32 13.57 26.09
CA GLY A 423 25.97 13.42 26.66
C GLY A 423 24.88 13.39 25.60
N ARG A 424 25.18 12.84 24.41
CA ARG A 424 24.28 12.76 23.26
C ARG A 424 24.07 11.33 22.80
N ALA A 425 23.01 11.10 22.03
CA ALA A 425 22.72 9.80 21.43
C ALA A 425 22.68 9.86 19.90
N ARG A 426 23.11 8.77 19.27
CA ARG A 426 22.95 8.49 17.83
C ARG A 426 22.14 7.23 17.65
N VAL A 427 21.18 7.27 16.76
CA VAL A 427 20.32 6.14 16.38
C VAL A 427 20.60 5.79 14.93
N PHE A 428 20.84 4.52 14.64
CA PHE A 428 20.99 3.97 13.29
C PHE A 428 19.82 3.04 13.02
N SER A 429 19.06 3.31 11.96
CA SER A 429 17.83 2.58 11.63
C SER A 429 17.68 2.41 10.12
N GLY A 430 17.34 1.20 9.67
CA GLY A 430 17.04 0.97 8.24
C GLY A 430 15.72 1.61 7.79
N ALA A 431 14.86 2.02 8.74
CA ALA A 431 13.50 2.46 8.44
C ALA A 431 13.45 3.72 7.57
N ASN A 432 12.51 3.73 6.63
CA ASN A 432 12.30 4.85 5.72
C ASN A 432 11.37 5.91 6.32
N ASP A 433 11.88 7.14 6.55
CA ASP A 433 11.03 8.30 6.82
C ASP A 433 10.61 8.94 5.49
N ILE A 434 9.31 8.86 5.21
CA ILE A 434 8.66 9.36 4.00
C ILE A 434 7.76 10.57 4.29
N GLY A 435 7.94 11.21 5.46
CA GLY A 435 7.14 12.32 5.95
C GLY A 435 6.14 11.94 7.04
N GLN A 436 6.04 10.66 7.40
CA GLN A 436 5.23 10.19 8.53
C GLN A 436 5.86 10.47 9.89
N GLY A 437 7.15 10.80 9.94
CA GLY A 437 7.86 11.21 11.16
C GLY A 437 8.43 10.05 11.97
N SER A 438 8.81 8.95 11.33
CA SER A 438 9.46 7.81 12.00
C SER A 438 10.78 8.19 12.66
N ASN A 439 11.56 9.09 12.06
CA ASN A 439 12.82 9.55 12.67
C ASN A 439 12.55 10.32 13.97
N THR A 440 11.49 11.14 13.99
CA THR A 440 11.06 11.82 15.23
C THR A 440 10.58 10.82 16.26
N MET A 441 9.81 9.80 15.85
CA MET A 441 9.34 8.73 16.75
C MET A 441 10.51 8.01 17.45
N LEU A 442 11.56 7.64 16.70
CA LEU A 442 12.75 7.01 17.27
C LEU A 442 13.49 7.95 18.24
N ALA A 443 13.59 9.23 17.89
CA ALA A 443 14.20 10.24 18.75
C ALA A 443 13.41 10.44 20.06
N VAL A 444 12.07 10.39 20.02
CA VAL A 444 11.21 10.45 21.21
C VAL A 444 11.45 9.27 22.13
N ILE A 445 11.49 8.04 21.61
CA ILE A 445 11.75 6.83 22.42
C ILE A 445 13.12 6.94 23.11
N VAL A 446 14.17 7.27 22.35
CA VAL A 446 15.52 7.42 22.91
C VAL A 446 15.60 8.58 23.90
N GLY A 447 14.93 9.70 23.62
CA GLY A 447 14.87 10.86 24.50
C GLY A 447 14.23 10.53 25.84
N GLU A 448 13.09 9.83 25.81
CA GLU A 448 12.35 9.39 27.00
C GLU A 448 13.21 8.45 27.86
N GLU A 449 13.77 7.38 27.28
CA GLU A 449 14.53 6.39 28.04
C GLU A 449 15.87 6.91 28.55
N LEU A 450 16.52 7.83 27.84
CA LEU A 450 17.87 8.27 28.18
C LEU A 450 17.91 9.67 28.81
N GLY A 451 16.75 10.28 29.07
CA GLY A 451 16.64 11.61 29.67
C GLY A 451 17.20 12.72 28.78
N LEU A 452 17.16 12.54 27.46
CA LEU A 452 17.71 13.46 26.47
C LEU A 452 16.61 14.29 25.81
N PRO A 453 16.81 15.61 25.63
CA PRO A 453 15.95 16.37 24.75
C PRO A 453 16.20 15.99 23.29
N LEU A 454 15.20 16.19 22.43
CA LEU A 454 15.23 15.72 21.04
C LEU A 454 16.42 16.28 20.24
N GLU A 455 16.86 17.51 20.50
CA GLU A 455 18.02 18.10 19.80
C GLU A 455 19.36 17.40 20.10
N ASP A 456 19.42 16.59 21.16
CA ASP A 456 20.61 15.80 21.54
C ASP A 456 20.54 14.34 21.05
N VAL A 457 19.48 13.99 20.30
CA VAL A 457 19.32 12.69 19.65
C VAL A 457 19.43 12.87 18.13
N ARG A 458 20.41 12.23 17.52
CA ARG A 458 20.58 12.22 16.06
C ARG A 458 20.17 10.89 15.47
N VAL A 459 19.24 10.90 14.52
CA VAL A 459 18.81 9.70 13.80
C VAL A 459 19.44 9.69 12.41
N LEU A 460 20.19 8.64 12.11
CA LEU A 460 20.63 8.29 10.77
C LEU A 460 19.76 7.14 10.28
N SER A 461 19.11 7.35 9.14
CA SER A 461 18.12 6.42 8.60
C SER A 461 18.41 6.02 7.17
N ALA A 462 18.02 4.79 6.80
CA ALA A 462 17.91 4.33 5.41
C ALA A 462 19.19 4.46 4.56
N ASP A 463 20.31 4.02 5.15
CA ASP A 463 21.60 3.87 4.48
C ASP A 463 22.14 2.46 4.73
N THR A 464 22.21 1.65 3.67
CA THR A 464 22.52 0.21 3.79
C THR A 464 23.93 -0.09 4.28
N ASP A 465 24.86 0.88 4.23
CA ASP A 465 26.21 0.71 4.76
C ASP A 465 26.29 1.02 6.27
N LEU A 466 25.41 1.89 6.76
CA LEU A 466 25.49 2.45 8.12
C LEU A 466 24.42 1.92 9.06
N CYS A 467 23.29 1.47 8.52
CA CYS A 467 22.11 1.12 9.29
C CYS A 467 21.83 -0.38 9.21
N PRO A 468 21.22 -0.96 10.27
CA PRO A 468 20.65 -2.30 10.18
C PRO A 468 19.60 -2.39 9.08
N VAL A 469 19.38 -3.58 8.53
CA VAL A 469 18.31 -3.83 7.56
C VAL A 469 16.94 -3.57 8.21
N ASP A 470 16.07 -2.87 7.49
CA ASP A 470 14.64 -2.80 7.75
C ASP A 470 13.90 -3.20 6.48
N LEU A 471 12.73 -3.83 6.64
CA LEU A 471 11.95 -4.31 5.50
C LEU A 471 11.21 -3.19 4.76
N GLY A 472 11.19 -1.96 5.29
CA GLY A 472 10.63 -0.78 4.63
C GLY A 472 9.37 -0.22 5.28
N ALA A 473 8.95 0.95 4.77
CA ALA A 473 7.76 1.68 5.22
C ALA A 473 6.47 1.21 4.52
N TYR A 474 5.87 0.13 5.00
CA TYR A 474 4.61 -0.41 4.50
C TYR A 474 3.74 -1.01 5.63
N SER A 475 2.45 -1.23 5.37
CA SER A 475 1.49 -1.86 6.31
C SER A 475 1.50 -1.23 7.71
N SER A 476 1.77 0.08 7.79
CA SER A 476 1.95 0.82 9.03
C SER A 476 2.88 0.19 10.10
N ARG A 477 3.91 -0.56 9.70
CA ARG A 477 4.70 -1.38 10.63
C ARG A 477 5.71 -0.62 11.50
N ILE A 478 6.17 0.55 11.06
CA ILE A 478 7.39 1.18 11.62
C ILE A 478 7.26 1.51 13.10
N THR A 479 6.17 2.15 13.52
CA THR A 479 5.98 2.51 14.95
C THR A 479 6.02 1.29 15.85
N LEU A 480 5.34 0.22 15.47
CA LEU A 480 5.28 -0.99 16.29
C LEU A 480 6.62 -1.73 16.27
N MET A 481 7.11 -2.10 15.09
CA MET A 481 8.27 -3.00 14.98
C MET A 481 9.59 -2.27 15.25
N VAL A 482 9.84 -1.17 14.55
CA VAL A 482 11.10 -0.40 14.69
C VAL A 482 11.10 0.35 16.02
N GLY A 483 9.93 0.83 16.48
CA GLY A 483 9.81 1.45 17.80
C GLY A 483 10.12 0.48 18.94
N ASN A 484 9.64 -0.77 18.91
CA ASN A 484 10.02 -1.78 19.91
C ASN A 484 11.51 -2.13 19.86
N ALA A 485 12.08 -2.29 18.65
CA ALA A 485 13.52 -2.51 18.51
C ALA A 485 14.34 -1.32 19.09
N CYS A 486 13.88 -0.09 18.86
CA CYS A 486 14.49 1.11 19.45
C CYS A 486 14.39 1.13 20.98
N LEU A 487 13.20 0.84 21.51
CA LEU A 487 12.92 0.79 22.94
C LEU A 487 13.83 -0.24 23.64
N GLN A 488 13.98 -1.44 23.05
CA GLN A 488 14.89 -2.46 23.56
C GLN A 488 16.34 -1.95 23.64
N ALA A 489 16.86 -1.33 22.57
CA ALA A 489 18.21 -0.79 22.56
C ALA A 489 18.39 0.34 23.60
N ALA A 490 17.41 1.23 23.72
CA ALA A 490 17.43 2.35 24.65
C ALA A 490 17.39 1.89 26.12
N LEU A 491 16.54 0.92 26.46
CA LEU A 491 16.46 0.33 27.79
C LEU A 491 17.75 -0.36 28.22
N GLU A 492 18.45 -1.03 27.31
CA GLU A 492 19.75 -1.64 27.61
C GLU A 492 20.82 -0.59 27.94
N LEU A 493 20.84 0.53 27.22
CA LEU A 493 21.73 1.65 27.55
C LEU A 493 21.33 2.33 28.85
N HIS A 494 20.03 2.52 29.10
CA HIS A 494 19.52 3.06 30.36
C HIS A 494 20.05 2.24 31.54
N LYS A 495 19.93 0.90 31.49
CA LYS A 495 20.42 0.00 32.54
C LYS A 495 21.92 0.16 32.79
N LYS A 496 22.74 0.21 31.73
CA LYS A 496 24.20 0.42 31.84
C LYS A 496 24.53 1.75 32.52
N VAL A 497 23.87 2.83 32.10
CA VAL A 497 24.12 4.17 32.64
C VAL A 497 23.68 4.27 34.10
N CYS A 498 22.45 3.86 34.42
CA CYS A 498 21.94 3.87 35.79
C CYS A 498 22.77 2.96 36.71
N GLY A 499 23.19 1.79 36.23
CA GLY A 499 24.07 0.89 36.98
C GLY A 499 25.43 1.50 37.32
N ALA A 500 26.07 2.16 36.36
CA ALA A 500 27.36 2.83 36.58
C ALA A 500 27.25 3.99 37.57
N VAL A 501 26.21 4.83 37.44
CA VAL A 501 25.93 5.94 38.38
C VAL A 501 25.65 5.40 39.77
N ALA A 502 24.79 4.39 39.89
CA ALA A 502 24.43 3.77 41.15
C ALA A 502 25.66 3.19 41.89
N LYS A 503 26.58 2.56 41.15
CA LYS A 503 27.86 2.08 41.69
C LYS A 503 28.74 3.22 42.22
N ARG A 504 28.81 4.37 41.53
CA ARG A 504 29.55 5.55 42.03
C ARG A 504 28.88 6.17 43.24
N TRP A 505 27.57 6.02 43.36
CA TRP A 505 26.78 6.59 44.43
C TRP A 505 26.56 5.69 45.64
N ASP A 506 26.93 4.41 45.53
CA ASP A 506 26.65 3.36 46.51
C ASP A 506 25.15 3.28 46.86
N VAL A 507 24.30 3.29 45.82
CA VAL A 507 22.84 3.17 45.93
C VAL A 507 22.31 2.06 45.01
N PRO A 508 21.09 1.54 45.22
CA PRO A 508 20.47 0.62 44.29
C PRO A 508 20.22 1.27 42.92
N ALA A 509 20.43 0.54 41.81
CA ALA A 509 20.22 1.07 40.44
C ALA A 509 18.80 1.63 40.19
N ARG A 510 17.77 1.03 40.81
CA ARG A 510 16.38 1.50 40.75
C ARG A 510 16.15 2.91 41.33
N ARG A 511 17.12 3.42 42.11
CA ARG A 511 17.08 4.75 42.72
C ARG A 511 17.67 5.82 41.78
N VAL A 512 18.32 5.43 40.69
CA VAL A 512 18.83 6.35 39.67
C VAL A 512 17.86 6.45 38.51
N THR A 513 17.56 7.67 38.07
CA THR A 513 16.80 7.94 36.85
C THR A 513 17.56 8.90 35.94
N LEU A 514 17.23 8.89 34.65
CA LEU A 514 17.80 9.79 33.64
C LEU A 514 16.71 10.77 33.22
N VAL A 515 16.93 12.07 33.42
CA VAL A 515 15.93 13.10 33.13
C VAL A 515 16.61 14.44 32.85
N GLN A 516 16.12 15.18 31.84
CA GLN A 516 16.55 16.55 31.55
C GLN A 516 18.08 16.76 31.52
N ARG A 517 18.79 15.93 30.76
CA ARG A 517 20.26 15.94 30.64
C ARG A 517 21.02 15.61 31.93
N ARG A 518 20.39 14.95 32.91
CA ARG A 518 21.03 14.53 34.17
C ARG A 518 20.71 13.08 34.53
N ALA A 519 21.63 12.45 35.24
CA ALA A 519 21.31 11.32 36.11
C ALA A 519 21.01 11.86 37.51
N LEU A 520 19.91 11.44 38.12
CA LEU A 520 19.39 11.95 39.38
C LEU A 520 19.04 10.80 40.32
N ASP A 521 19.34 10.99 41.60
CA ASP A 521 18.89 10.11 42.68
C ASP A 521 17.44 10.44 43.07
N LEU A 522 16.54 9.46 43.02
CA LEU A 522 15.11 9.62 43.30
C LEU A 522 14.79 9.90 44.78
N GLU A 523 15.64 9.51 45.72
CA GLU A 523 15.43 9.76 47.15
C GLU A 523 16.28 10.93 47.68
N ASP A 524 17.26 11.42 46.89
CA ASP A 524 18.03 12.64 47.16
C ASP A 524 18.22 13.46 45.87
N PRO A 525 17.21 14.24 45.43
CA PRO A 525 17.26 14.95 44.14
C PRO A 525 18.38 15.98 43.98
N GLU A 526 18.98 16.46 45.08
CA GLU A 526 20.16 17.34 45.04
C GLU A 526 21.42 16.58 44.59
N ARG A 527 21.42 15.25 44.74
CA ARG A 527 22.46 14.36 44.22
C ARG A 527 22.20 14.04 42.77
N HIS A 528 22.85 14.80 41.88
CA HIS A 528 22.75 14.60 40.44
C HIS A 528 24.08 14.84 39.72
N VAL A 529 24.24 14.26 38.53
CA VAL A 529 25.36 14.55 37.61
C VAL A 529 24.86 14.79 36.18
N PRO A 530 25.54 15.61 35.36
CA PRO A 530 25.22 15.74 33.94
C PRO A 530 25.35 14.40 33.21
N LEU A 531 24.52 14.16 32.18
CA LEU A 531 24.57 12.91 31.40
C LEU A 531 25.94 12.66 30.76
N ALA A 532 26.66 13.69 30.35
CA ALA A 532 28.04 13.53 29.85
C ALA A 532 28.94 12.82 30.87
N GLN A 533 28.81 13.15 32.15
CA GLN A 533 29.54 12.50 33.23
C GLN A 533 29.01 11.09 33.51
N ALA A 534 27.69 10.91 33.55
CA ALA A 534 27.06 9.59 33.73
C ALA A 534 27.46 8.61 32.61
N PHE A 535 27.47 9.07 31.37
CA PHE A 535 27.91 8.29 30.21
C PHE A 535 29.41 8.02 30.29
N GLY A 536 30.23 8.98 30.74
CA GLY A 536 31.65 8.74 31.01
C GLY A 536 31.87 7.60 32.01
N TRP A 537 31.16 7.58 33.13
CA TRP A 537 31.22 6.49 34.12
C TRP A 537 30.74 5.14 33.57
N ALA A 538 29.70 5.15 32.75
CA ALA A 538 29.22 3.94 32.10
C ALA A 538 30.23 3.42 31.07
N GLU A 539 30.92 4.31 30.35
CA GLU A 539 31.98 3.92 29.41
C GLU A 539 33.22 3.38 30.12
N GLU A 540 33.57 3.90 31.30
CA GLU A 540 34.62 3.33 32.16
C GLU A 540 34.30 1.88 32.57
N ASP A 541 33.03 1.57 32.85
CA ASP A 541 32.61 0.26 33.30
C ASP A 541 32.38 -0.74 32.15
N HIS A 542 31.95 -0.27 30.97
CA HIS A 542 31.47 -1.13 29.87
C HIS A 542 32.20 -0.96 28.54
N GLY A 543 33.14 -0.02 28.42
CA GLY A 543 33.71 0.38 27.14
C GLY A 543 32.70 1.16 26.29
N LEU A 544 32.90 1.15 24.96
CA LEU A 544 32.04 1.89 24.02
C LEU A 544 30.56 1.61 24.27
N LEU A 545 29.80 2.69 24.50
CA LEU A 545 28.38 2.61 24.82
C LEU A 545 27.54 2.48 23.55
N GLY A 546 27.33 1.24 23.14
CA GLY A 546 26.36 0.84 22.13
C GLY A 546 25.39 -0.21 22.64
N ALA A 547 24.19 -0.22 22.08
CA ALA A 547 23.24 -1.31 22.20
C ALA A 547 22.51 -1.52 20.87
N VAL A 548 22.05 -2.76 20.68
CA VAL A 548 21.19 -3.15 19.57
C VAL A 548 19.87 -3.62 20.14
N GLY A 549 18.81 -3.43 19.38
CA GLY A 549 17.51 -3.99 19.64
C GLY A 549 16.90 -4.51 18.36
N SER A 550 16.01 -5.48 18.49
CA SER A 550 15.40 -6.18 17.38
C SER A 550 13.97 -6.60 17.74
N TYR A 551 13.13 -6.76 16.72
CA TYR A 551 11.75 -7.16 16.92
C TYR A 551 11.31 -8.18 15.87
N ASN A 552 10.59 -9.20 16.33
CA ASN A 552 9.85 -10.15 15.54
C ASN A 552 8.42 -10.22 16.05
N THR A 553 7.47 -10.26 15.13
CA THR A 553 6.06 -10.41 15.47
C THR A 553 5.79 -11.81 16.07
N PRO A 554 4.84 -11.93 17.01
CA PRO A 554 4.45 -13.23 17.52
C PRO A 554 3.85 -14.13 16.42
N LYS A 555 4.34 -15.36 16.29
CA LYS A 555 3.92 -16.30 15.23
C LYS A 555 2.50 -16.88 15.45
N ASP A 556 1.88 -16.68 16.61
CA ASP A 556 0.62 -17.32 17.02
C ASP A 556 -0.65 -16.45 16.80
N ARG A 557 -0.62 -15.51 15.86
CA ARG A 557 -1.66 -14.46 15.67
C ARG A 557 -2.48 -14.61 14.39
N HIS A 558 -2.44 -15.77 13.75
CA HIS A 558 -3.10 -16.03 12.47
C HIS A 558 -3.85 -17.36 12.49
N GLY A 559 -4.77 -17.52 11.54
CA GLY A 559 -5.43 -18.80 11.34
C GLY A 559 -4.55 -19.82 10.61
N ASP A 560 -4.83 -21.09 10.84
CA ASP A 560 -4.10 -22.22 10.25
C ASP A 560 -4.73 -22.65 8.92
N TYR A 561 -4.63 -21.78 7.92
CA TYR A 561 -5.09 -22.03 6.55
C TYR A 561 -4.34 -21.15 5.54
N ARG A 562 -4.42 -21.49 4.25
CA ARG A 562 -3.74 -20.76 3.16
C ARG A 562 -4.16 -19.28 3.14
N GLY A 563 -3.19 -18.39 3.28
CA GLY A 563 -3.42 -16.94 3.34
C GLY A 563 -3.90 -16.42 4.69
N GLY A 564 -4.04 -17.29 5.71
CA GLY A 564 -4.38 -16.89 7.08
C GLY A 564 -3.32 -15.98 7.71
N THR A 565 -2.08 -16.04 7.25
CA THR A 565 -1.00 -15.13 7.68
C THR A 565 -1.14 -13.71 7.13
N ILE A 566 -1.86 -13.52 6.02
CA ILE A 566 -2.02 -12.22 5.36
C ILE A 566 -3.14 -11.44 6.05
N GLY A 567 -2.79 -10.34 6.71
CA GLY A 567 -3.72 -9.52 7.51
C GLY A 567 -3.64 -9.80 9.00
N ALA A 568 -2.91 -10.84 9.40
CA ALA A 568 -2.50 -11.03 10.78
C ALA A 568 -1.52 -9.93 11.18
N SER A 569 -1.67 -9.42 12.41
CA SER A 569 -0.88 -8.31 12.93
C SER A 569 -0.67 -8.46 14.44
N PRO A 570 0.41 -7.91 15.02
CA PRO A 570 0.59 -7.89 16.47
C PRO A 570 -0.50 -7.09 17.17
N ALA A 571 -0.93 -5.98 16.56
CA ALA A 571 -1.93 -5.07 17.09
C ALA A 571 -2.75 -4.44 15.96
N TYR A 572 -3.95 -3.98 16.28
CA TYR A 572 -4.90 -3.41 15.32
C TYR A 572 -5.37 -2.04 15.78
N SER A 573 -5.37 -1.05 14.90
CA SER A 573 -5.98 0.25 15.14
C SER A 573 -7.48 0.21 14.84
N PHE A 574 -8.21 1.17 15.39
CA PHE A 574 -9.66 1.28 15.20
C PHE A 574 -10.03 2.72 14.88
N THR A 575 -10.98 2.91 13.97
CA THR A 575 -11.40 4.25 13.54
C THR A 575 -12.91 4.33 13.45
N ALA A 576 -13.48 5.47 13.84
CA ALA A 576 -14.83 5.86 13.47
C ALA A 576 -14.83 7.27 12.89
N HIS A 577 -15.56 7.47 11.80
CA HIS A 577 -15.82 8.79 11.22
C HIS A 577 -17.28 9.16 11.34
N VAL A 578 -17.54 10.45 11.52
CA VAL A 578 -18.79 11.09 11.09
C VAL A 578 -18.45 12.12 10.02
N ALA A 579 -19.19 12.12 8.90
CA ALA A 579 -19.08 13.11 7.84
C ALA A 579 -20.37 13.94 7.77
N GLU A 580 -20.23 15.24 7.59
CA GLU A 580 -21.31 16.18 7.32
C GLU A 580 -21.23 16.66 5.87
N VAL A 581 -22.36 16.59 5.16
CA VAL A 581 -22.45 16.99 3.76
C VAL A 581 -23.64 17.92 3.51
N ARG A 582 -23.49 18.77 2.51
CA ARG A 582 -24.57 19.46 1.82
C ARG A 582 -24.60 19.02 0.37
N VAL A 583 -25.78 18.73 -0.17
CA VAL A 583 -25.96 18.34 -1.56
C VAL A 583 -26.85 19.36 -2.25
N ASP A 584 -26.37 19.88 -3.38
CA ASP A 584 -27.18 20.67 -4.29
C ASP A 584 -27.89 19.74 -5.27
N GLU A 585 -29.22 19.71 -5.24
CA GLU A 585 -30.02 18.81 -6.08
C GLU A 585 -30.17 19.26 -7.52
N GLU A 586 -29.92 20.54 -7.82
CA GLU A 586 -29.99 21.07 -9.19
C GLU A 586 -28.70 20.76 -9.95
N THR A 587 -27.56 20.78 -9.25
CA THR A 587 -26.25 20.57 -9.86
C THR A 587 -25.63 19.20 -9.56
N GLY A 588 -26.09 18.51 -8.51
CA GLY A 588 -25.49 17.27 -8.01
C GLY A 588 -24.22 17.46 -7.19
N VAL A 589 -23.77 18.71 -6.98
CA VAL A 589 -22.54 18.99 -6.24
C VAL A 589 -22.68 18.58 -4.78
N VAL A 590 -21.72 17.80 -4.29
CA VAL A 590 -21.60 17.39 -2.89
C VAL A 590 -20.52 18.22 -2.21
N ASP A 591 -20.93 19.04 -1.25
CA ASP A 591 -20.05 19.87 -0.43
C ASP A 591 -19.87 19.21 0.96
N VAL A 592 -18.73 18.55 1.16
CA VAL A 592 -18.38 17.93 2.44
C VAL A 592 -17.91 19.02 3.40
N GLN A 593 -18.65 19.26 4.48
CA GLN A 593 -18.38 20.36 5.40
C GLN A 593 -17.30 20.01 6.42
N THR A 594 -17.45 18.86 7.06
CA THR A 594 -16.62 18.45 8.19
C THR A 594 -16.56 16.93 8.28
N ILE A 595 -15.37 16.40 8.59
CA ILE A 595 -15.16 14.99 8.94
C ILE A 595 -14.55 14.94 10.34
N TRP A 596 -15.27 14.35 11.28
CA TRP A 596 -14.73 14.01 12.61
C TRP A 596 -14.08 12.64 12.53
N VAL A 597 -12.81 12.57 12.90
CA VAL A 597 -11.95 11.40 12.73
C VAL A 597 -11.52 10.96 14.12
N ALA A 598 -12.22 9.98 14.71
CA ALA A 598 -11.78 9.36 15.95
C ALA A 598 -10.96 8.10 15.65
N HIS A 599 -9.74 8.05 16.16
CA HIS A 599 -8.82 6.97 15.86
C HIS A 599 -8.07 6.50 17.11
N ASP A 600 -8.15 5.20 17.36
CA ASP A 600 -7.40 4.48 18.37
C ASP A 600 -6.03 4.07 17.82
N CYS A 601 -5.02 4.86 18.18
CA CYS A 601 -3.63 4.59 17.89
C CYS A 601 -2.88 3.99 19.09
N GLY A 602 -3.58 3.40 20.05
CA GLY A 602 -2.97 2.94 21.29
C GLY A 602 -2.42 4.12 22.09
N ARG A 603 -1.12 4.17 22.36
CA ARG A 603 -0.45 5.35 22.93
C ARG A 603 0.01 6.33 21.85
N ALA A 604 -0.43 7.58 21.91
CA ALA A 604 0.04 8.63 21.02
C ALA A 604 1.44 9.12 21.43
N LEU A 605 2.49 8.58 20.79
CA LEU A 605 3.89 8.98 21.03
C LEU A 605 4.15 10.46 20.70
N SER A 606 3.46 11.00 19.71
CA SER A 606 3.45 12.42 19.40
C SER A 606 2.07 12.82 18.91
N ARG A 607 1.29 13.50 19.76
CA ARG A 607 -0.08 13.94 19.43
C ARG A 607 -0.14 14.72 18.12
N ARG A 608 0.78 15.66 17.91
CA ARG A 608 0.84 16.49 16.69
C ARG A 608 1.08 15.66 15.42
N ILE A 609 1.96 14.65 15.48
CA ILE A 609 2.24 13.79 14.31
C ILE A 609 1.02 12.89 14.05
N VAL A 610 0.44 12.32 15.10
CA VAL A 610 -0.76 11.47 15.00
C VAL A 610 -1.92 12.25 14.39
N GLU A 611 -2.21 13.46 14.88
CA GLU A 611 -3.25 14.34 14.33
C GLU A 611 -3.01 14.61 12.84
N GLY A 612 -1.79 14.99 12.45
CA GLY A 612 -1.45 15.24 11.04
C GLY A 612 -1.58 14.00 10.15
N GLN A 613 -1.28 12.80 10.67
CA GLN A 613 -1.48 11.55 9.93
C GLN A 613 -2.97 11.19 9.78
N MET A 614 -3.78 11.43 10.81
CA MET A 614 -5.23 11.25 10.77
C MET A 614 -5.87 12.20 9.75
N GLU A 615 -5.51 13.47 9.78
CA GLU A 615 -5.97 14.47 8.81
C GLU A 615 -5.54 14.12 7.38
N GLY A 616 -4.26 13.80 7.15
CA GLY A 616 -3.79 13.41 5.82
C GLY A 616 -4.44 12.13 5.28
N SER A 617 -4.81 11.19 6.15
CA SER A 617 -5.56 9.99 5.79
C SER A 617 -7.00 10.31 5.40
N ALA A 618 -7.67 11.14 6.20
CA ALA A 618 -9.05 11.54 5.94
C ALA A 618 -9.17 12.39 4.67
N TYR A 619 -8.19 13.28 4.43
CA TYR A 619 -8.03 14.05 3.19
C TYR A 619 -7.95 13.13 1.96
N MET A 620 -7.12 12.09 2.00
CA MET A 620 -6.98 11.14 0.88
C MET A 620 -8.30 10.39 0.62
N GLY A 621 -8.98 9.94 1.68
CA GLY A 621 -10.28 9.29 1.54
C GLY A 621 -11.37 10.24 1.02
N PHE A 622 -11.34 11.53 1.38
CA PHE A 622 -12.20 12.56 0.81
C PHE A 622 -11.92 12.79 -0.68
N GLY A 623 -10.64 12.88 -1.07
CA GLY A 623 -10.22 12.97 -2.47
C GLY A 623 -10.75 11.81 -3.30
N GLU A 624 -10.55 10.57 -2.84
CA GLU A 624 -11.09 9.36 -3.50
C GLU A 624 -12.62 9.32 -3.55
N ALA A 625 -13.31 9.91 -2.57
CA ALA A 625 -14.77 9.94 -2.54
C ALA A 625 -15.35 10.94 -3.56
N ILE A 626 -14.76 12.11 -3.74
CA ILE A 626 -15.40 13.24 -4.44
C ILE A 626 -14.71 13.61 -5.77
N MET A 627 -13.38 13.50 -5.87
CA MET A 627 -12.61 14.15 -6.94
C MET A 627 -11.72 13.21 -7.75
N GLU A 628 -11.03 12.28 -7.10
CA GLU A 628 -10.01 11.45 -7.73
C GLU A 628 -10.65 10.34 -8.56
N GLN A 629 -10.45 10.40 -9.87
CA GLN A 629 -10.81 9.32 -10.79
C GLN A 629 -9.66 9.05 -11.73
N HIS A 630 -9.36 7.78 -11.95
CA HIS A 630 -8.42 7.35 -12.97
C HIS A 630 -9.15 6.45 -13.96
N GLY A 631 -9.28 6.91 -15.21
CA GLY A 631 -9.81 6.13 -16.31
C GLY A 631 -8.71 5.68 -17.27
N VAL A 632 -9.00 4.68 -18.09
CA VAL A 632 -8.36 4.51 -19.40
C VAL A 632 -9.46 4.65 -20.43
N ASP A 633 -9.21 5.38 -21.50
CA ASP A 633 -10.19 5.57 -22.56
C ASP A 633 -10.07 4.42 -23.58
N PRO A 634 -11.12 3.56 -23.72
CA PRO A 634 -11.12 2.51 -24.74
C PRO A 634 -10.97 3.06 -26.17
N GLY A 635 -11.46 4.28 -26.42
CA GLY A 635 -11.34 4.97 -27.71
C GLY A 635 -9.94 5.51 -28.01
N HIS A 636 -9.06 5.60 -27.00
CA HIS A 636 -7.67 6.02 -27.13
C HIS A 636 -6.69 4.86 -26.85
N ARG A 637 -6.97 3.66 -27.38
CA ARG A 637 -6.05 2.50 -27.31
C ARG A 637 -5.63 2.12 -25.87
N GLY A 638 -6.45 2.43 -24.87
CA GLY A 638 -6.17 2.11 -23.47
C GLY A 638 -5.16 3.01 -22.77
N VAL A 639 -4.81 4.18 -23.33
CA VAL A 639 -3.97 5.16 -22.61
C VAL A 639 -4.77 5.97 -21.58
N HIS A 640 -4.06 6.61 -20.65
CA HIS A 640 -4.69 7.51 -19.69
C HIS A 640 -5.20 8.79 -20.37
N PRO A 641 -6.49 9.15 -20.20
CA PRO A 641 -7.00 10.43 -20.65
C PRO A 641 -6.48 11.51 -19.69
N GLY A 642 -5.47 12.27 -20.13
CA GLY A 642 -4.89 13.36 -19.34
C GLY A 642 -4.09 12.89 -18.12
N PRO A 643 -2.91 12.27 -18.28
CA PRO A 643 -2.02 11.86 -17.18
C PRO A 643 -1.37 13.09 -16.51
N SER A 644 -2.19 13.93 -15.90
CA SER A 644 -1.84 15.25 -15.38
C SER A 644 -2.59 15.52 -14.07
N LEU A 645 -2.10 16.48 -13.27
CA LEU A 645 -2.81 16.92 -12.07
C LEU A 645 -3.98 17.87 -12.37
N LEU A 646 -4.25 18.17 -13.65
CA LEU A 646 -5.43 18.91 -14.06
C LEU A 646 -6.63 17.95 -14.19
N ASP A 647 -6.42 16.80 -14.83
CA ASP A 647 -7.48 15.82 -15.09
C ASP A 647 -7.59 14.80 -13.95
N TYR A 648 -6.47 14.40 -13.34
CA TYR A 648 -6.48 13.70 -12.06
C TYR A 648 -6.58 14.74 -10.94
N ARG A 649 -7.81 15.04 -10.54
CA ARG A 649 -8.13 16.13 -9.60
C ARG A 649 -7.86 15.71 -8.16
N ILE A 650 -6.69 16.09 -7.65
CA ILE A 650 -6.44 16.07 -6.21
C ILE A 650 -7.11 17.27 -5.54
N PRO A 651 -7.67 17.14 -4.32
CA PRO A 651 -8.29 18.28 -3.65
C PRO A 651 -7.30 19.40 -3.35
N THR A 652 -7.66 20.64 -3.66
CA THR A 652 -6.89 21.82 -3.25
C THR A 652 -7.20 22.20 -1.81
N PHE A 653 -6.49 23.21 -1.29
CA PHE A 653 -6.79 23.80 0.02
C PHE A 653 -8.23 24.35 0.10
N LEU A 654 -8.80 24.82 -1.02
CA LEU A 654 -10.17 25.36 -1.06
C LEU A 654 -11.23 24.25 -1.09
N ASP A 655 -10.88 23.07 -1.61
CA ASP A 655 -11.78 21.92 -1.69
C ASP A 655 -11.80 21.11 -0.37
N THR A 656 -10.76 21.26 0.44
CA THR A 656 -10.56 20.40 1.61
C THR A 656 -11.57 20.71 2.72
N PRO A 657 -12.35 19.71 3.21
CA PRO A 657 -13.29 19.92 4.30
C PRO A 657 -12.57 20.22 5.61
N LYS A 658 -13.31 20.67 6.63
CA LYS A 658 -12.75 20.72 7.98
C LYS A 658 -12.50 19.31 8.47
N LEU A 659 -11.25 19.00 8.82
CA LEU A 659 -10.88 17.72 9.42
C LEU A 659 -10.70 17.91 10.93
N ARG A 660 -11.33 17.05 11.73
CA ARG A 660 -11.27 17.11 13.20
C ARG A 660 -10.69 15.81 13.74
N ALA A 661 -9.39 15.80 14.00
CA ALA A 661 -8.71 14.66 14.61
C ALA A 661 -9.08 14.52 16.10
N LEU A 662 -9.55 13.34 16.50
CA LEU A 662 -9.94 12.98 17.86
C LEU A 662 -9.15 11.73 18.29
N ILE A 663 -7.98 11.94 18.91
CA ILE A 663 -7.17 10.82 19.40
C ILE A 663 -7.94 10.04 20.47
N VAL A 664 -7.97 8.73 20.29
CA VAL A 664 -8.40 7.72 21.26
C VAL A 664 -7.18 6.90 21.64
N GLU A 665 -7.04 6.57 22.92
CA GLU A 665 -5.90 5.80 23.41
C GLU A 665 -6.35 4.50 24.08
N ALA A 666 -6.31 3.38 23.35
CA ALA A 666 -6.44 2.03 23.91
C ALA A 666 -5.11 1.26 23.77
N PRO A 667 -4.15 1.46 24.71
CA PRO A 667 -2.81 0.88 24.65
C PRO A 667 -2.81 -0.63 24.38
N ASP A 668 -1.90 -1.08 23.51
CA ASP A 668 -1.70 -2.50 23.21
C ASP A 668 -0.32 -2.97 23.70
N GLU A 669 -0.28 -4.09 24.43
CA GLU A 669 0.95 -4.65 24.99
C GLU A 669 2.04 -4.95 23.95
N GLN A 670 1.66 -5.13 22.68
CA GLN A 670 2.60 -5.43 21.60
C GLN A 670 3.31 -4.19 21.07
N GLY A 671 2.84 -2.99 21.42
CA GLY A 671 3.39 -1.71 20.96
C GLY A 671 4.36 -1.06 21.94
N PRO A 672 5.32 -0.25 21.47
CA PRO A 672 6.19 0.51 22.37
C PRO A 672 5.35 1.50 23.18
N TYR A 673 5.40 1.38 24.51
CA TYR A 673 4.53 2.11 25.46
C TYR A 673 3.03 1.95 25.23
N GLY A 674 2.60 0.92 24.49
CA GLY A 674 1.21 0.77 24.09
C GLY A 674 0.84 1.31 22.71
N ALA A 675 1.78 1.85 21.93
CA ALA A 675 1.50 2.52 20.67
C ALA A 675 1.11 1.54 19.54
N LYS A 676 0.11 1.92 18.76
CA LYS A 676 -0.31 1.26 17.52
C LYS A 676 -0.05 2.18 16.33
N GLU A 677 -0.50 1.79 15.16
CA GLU A 677 -0.41 2.66 13.99
C GLU A 677 -1.36 3.86 14.01
N ALA A 678 -1.01 4.88 13.22
CA ALA A 678 -1.88 6.03 12.92
C ALA A 678 -1.82 6.43 11.43
N GLY A 679 -1.21 5.58 10.61
CA GLY A 679 -0.83 5.89 9.23
C GLY A 679 -1.96 5.58 8.26
N GLU A 680 -2.57 4.42 8.28
CA GLU A 680 -3.44 3.94 7.20
C GLU A 680 -4.88 3.71 7.67
N GLY A 681 -5.07 3.33 8.93
CA GLY A 681 -6.39 3.11 9.53
C GLY A 681 -7.36 4.28 9.41
N PRO A 682 -6.94 5.55 9.58
CA PRO A 682 -7.87 6.68 9.53
C PRO A 682 -8.43 6.99 8.12
N LEU A 683 -7.96 6.36 7.05
CA LEU A 683 -8.51 6.59 5.71
C LEU A 683 -9.83 5.83 5.49
N HIS A 684 -9.89 4.59 6.00
CA HIS A 684 -10.91 3.60 5.63
C HIS A 684 -12.35 4.06 5.80
N PRO A 685 -12.74 4.77 6.88
CA PRO A 685 -14.13 5.18 7.05
C PRO A 685 -14.53 6.43 6.27
N SER A 686 -13.59 7.19 5.68
CA SER A 686 -13.91 8.46 5.00
C SER A 686 -14.94 8.29 3.89
N ILE A 687 -14.65 7.40 2.94
CA ILE A 687 -15.50 7.18 1.76
C ILE A 687 -16.92 6.73 2.17
N PRO A 688 -17.10 5.67 2.99
CA PRO A 688 -18.44 5.26 3.38
C PRO A 688 -19.17 6.27 4.29
N ALA A 689 -18.47 7.01 5.16
CA ALA A 689 -19.13 8.05 5.96
C ALA A 689 -19.73 9.14 5.07
N ILE A 690 -19.00 9.58 4.04
CA ILE A 690 -19.50 10.53 3.04
C ILE A 690 -20.68 9.94 2.26
N ALA A 691 -20.58 8.70 1.80
CA ALA A 691 -21.66 8.03 1.08
C ALA A 691 -22.95 7.91 1.90
N ASN A 692 -22.82 7.55 3.18
CA ASN A 692 -23.95 7.45 4.10
C ASN A 692 -24.54 8.84 4.41
N ALA A 693 -23.71 9.87 4.48
CA ALA A 693 -24.17 11.25 4.67
C ALA A 693 -24.96 11.78 3.46
N ILE A 694 -24.54 11.43 2.23
CA ILE A 694 -25.29 11.76 1.00
C ILE A 694 -26.66 11.08 1.02
N TYR A 695 -26.72 9.81 1.44
CA TYR A 695 -28.01 9.12 1.59
C TYR A 695 -28.90 9.79 2.64
N ASP A 696 -28.35 10.14 3.79
CA ASP A 696 -29.07 10.87 4.84
C ASP A 696 -29.63 12.21 4.32
N ALA A 697 -28.85 12.90 3.47
CA ALA A 697 -29.22 14.20 2.91
C ALA A 697 -30.37 14.15 1.87
N ILE A 698 -30.33 13.20 0.94
CA ILE A 698 -31.21 13.21 -0.25
C ILE A 698 -31.88 11.86 -0.56
N GLY A 699 -31.60 10.82 0.22
CA GLY A 699 -32.25 9.51 0.12
C GLY A 699 -31.84 8.67 -1.09
N VAL A 700 -30.70 8.98 -1.74
CA VAL A 700 -30.14 8.18 -2.84
C VAL A 700 -28.88 7.44 -2.38
N ARG A 701 -28.68 6.22 -2.86
CA ARG A 701 -27.48 5.43 -2.57
C ARG A 701 -26.53 5.52 -3.76
N LEU A 702 -25.28 5.89 -3.47
CA LEU A 702 -24.19 5.85 -4.44
C LEU A 702 -23.30 4.66 -4.09
N ASP A 703 -23.12 3.76 -5.05
CA ASP A 703 -22.29 2.56 -4.94
C ASP A 703 -21.07 2.57 -5.88
N GLU A 704 -20.86 3.68 -6.59
CA GLU A 704 -19.75 3.89 -7.49
C GLU A 704 -18.98 5.18 -7.15
N LEU A 705 -17.64 5.08 -7.09
CA LEU A 705 -16.74 6.19 -6.81
C LEU A 705 -16.10 6.76 -8.08
N PRO A 706 -15.80 8.07 -8.12
CA PRO A 706 -16.18 9.09 -7.14
C PRO A 706 -17.65 9.52 -7.26
N PHE A 707 -18.17 10.21 -6.25
CA PHE A 707 -19.51 10.79 -6.17
C PHE A 707 -19.59 12.10 -6.95
N THR A 708 -19.34 12.03 -8.26
CA THR A 708 -19.34 13.20 -9.14
C THR A 708 -20.76 13.80 -9.27
N PRO A 709 -20.87 15.10 -9.60
CA PRO A 709 -22.16 15.74 -9.80
C PRO A 709 -23.07 15.00 -10.80
N GLU A 710 -22.50 14.50 -11.89
CA GLU A 710 -23.25 13.76 -12.92
C GLU A 710 -23.86 12.47 -12.38
N ARG A 711 -23.13 11.75 -11.51
CA ARG A 711 -23.62 10.50 -10.89
C ARG A 711 -24.67 10.77 -9.84
N VAL A 712 -24.53 11.85 -9.08
CA VAL A 712 -25.53 12.30 -8.10
C VAL A 712 -26.83 12.68 -8.80
N LEU A 713 -26.76 13.49 -9.87
CA LEU A 713 -27.92 13.87 -10.68
C LEU A 713 -28.61 12.65 -11.30
N ALA A 714 -27.84 11.72 -11.88
CA ALA A 714 -28.38 10.49 -12.44
C ALA A 714 -29.11 9.64 -11.38
N ALA A 715 -28.57 9.55 -10.17
CA ALA A 715 -29.21 8.84 -9.06
C ALA A 715 -30.50 9.53 -8.57
N LEU A 716 -30.52 10.87 -8.51
CA LEU A 716 -31.71 11.67 -8.19
C LEU A 716 -32.80 11.50 -9.25
N GLU A 717 -32.45 11.54 -10.53
CA GLU A 717 -33.40 11.34 -11.62
C GLU A 717 -33.98 9.91 -11.60
N ALA A 718 -33.14 8.90 -11.39
CA ALA A 718 -33.60 7.52 -11.25
C ALA A 718 -34.56 7.34 -10.06
N LYS A 719 -34.30 8.01 -8.93
CA LYS A 719 -35.22 8.07 -7.79
C LYS A 719 -36.55 8.71 -8.18
N ARG A 720 -36.55 9.89 -8.82
CA ARG A 720 -37.76 10.59 -9.27
C ARG A 720 -38.62 9.69 -10.17
N ARG A 721 -38.01 9.05 -11.17
CA ARG A 721 -38.72 8.13 -12.09
C ARG A 721 -39.33 6.93 -11.35
N ARG A 722 -38.65 6.36 -10.36
CA ARG A 722 -39.18 5.25 -9.54
C ARG A 722 -40.36 5.74 -8.70
N ASP A 723 -40.19 6.87 -8.01
CA ASP A 723 -41.22 7.43 -7.13
C ASP A 723 -42.47 7.84 -7.96
N GLU A 724 -42.31 8.30 -9.21
CA GLU A 724 -43.41 8.54 -10.16
C GLU A 724 -44.12 7.25 -10.60
N ALA A 725 -43.37 6.17 -10.86
CA ALA A 725 -43.93 4.88 -11.25
C ALA A 725 -44.66 4.16 -10.10
N GLU A 726 -44.26 4.42 -8.85
CA GLU A 726 -44.87 3.84 -7.64
C GLU A 726 -46.06 4.67 -7.11
N ARG A 727 -46.35 5.85 -7.68
CA ARG A 727 -47.55 6.62 -7.32
C ARG A 727 -48.81 5.81 -7.67
N PRO A 728 -49.72 5.57 -6.71
CA PRO A 728 -50.96 4.86 -6.99
C PRO A 728 -51.79 5.62 -8.03
N LEU A 729 -52.34 4.88 -9.02
CA LEU A 729 -53.18 5.34 -10.14
C LEU A 729 -54.47 6.11 -9.74
N VAL A 730 -54.67 6.43 -8.46
CA VAL A 730 -55.89 7.09 -7.95
C VAL A 730 -55.87 8.61 -8.20
N ALA A 731 -54.74 9.20 -8.60
CA ALA A 731 -54.60 10.64 -8.83
C ALA A 731 -54.63 11.08 -10.31
N GLN A 732 -54.83 10.18 -11.27
CA GLN A 732 -54.90 10.51 -12.71
C GLN A 732 -56.34 10.57 -13.27
N ALA A 733 -57.36 10.65 -12.41
CA ALA A 733 -58.77 10.76 -12.80
C ALA A 733 -59.41 12.12 -12.45
N GLU A 734 -58.63 13.11 -11.99
CA GLU A 734 -59.12 14.48 -11.67
C GLU A 734 -58.28 15.61 -12.32
N GLU A 735 -57.67 15.33 -13.48
CA GLU A 735 -57.30 16.34 -14.49
C GLU A 735 -57.98 15.99 -15.81
#